data_AF-A0A6V2MGJ0-F1
#
_entry.id   AF-A0A6V2MGJ0-F1
#
_cell.length_a   1.000
_cell.length_b   1.000
_cell.length_c   1.000
_cell.angle_alpha   90.00
_cell.angle_beta   90.00
_cell.angle_gamma   90.00
#
_symmetry.space_group_name_H-M   'P 1'
#
loop_
_entity.id
_entity.type
_entity.pdbx_description
1 polymer ?
#
loop_
_entity_poly.entity_id
_entity_poly.type
_entity_poly.pdbx_seq_one_letter_code
_entity_poly.pdbx_strand_id
1 'polypeptide(L)'
;MIEDVRGILIAGETPEVNGVQIHQDKLGEYIRTGGTMNGRPAYFKDNNTNHMLWFAPASDGPTWYVGKREEFGQPRGWLQVKSDAPTPAEITGTWGVWVAAEKLWKEGREVQCVAVSATPGVYIHGPTPNQLLQDKLGEYRRVQQRVVTERGVYEMVGMQNVMMWYAPGGTWNIGKRDELGQNRGWYQAVSKAISPEGITNWQVWDGANRKWEKALELQAMSVGSKRVAFTGNTPRGINADKLGEFVRRGFRFENGRAVYEAVETSERSMWYCNKYWYIGQPQDVGKPQGWLCCKDDSSCPELCKATWRVSDGQQMVDAEEVACMPVGAMTVMVAGETPSQLNSDKLGEFVRQVGREVNHRPVYSQVGNENRMLWYSVGYWYLGRKDELGKSQGWLCVRDPAPAPELTQSIWRVGDGEALHDAPHVKCAAIGARCIEVLGEPVGHLHKDKMGEFKMIAAQEVNGKPVYEKDPSVSHMVWAANGYWYVGKRDELGKQAGWMQVRDSSSLPEEICGVWQIWNQSEKRWMASEGVRVTAVGNIQVSVSGPMPPSCSLHADKLGEFIRLKGQEANGYCIYKKREEDTMLWHAGGAWWVGPPASLAKQAGYWRCRDAARIPEATRSAWEVGDGTRWHVAERVRCSEYLMPRLVLKGPTPEDRHQDKLGTYMLTDETVNDRPCYHQLGNPSRMMWFLTPYWYIGKSVERGLGQGWVQVRSLAHVPEQIAGTWAIWNSSEKVWLDAADLHIQADASARAAAERVANEPLPLPKAQAEEAIMVVEEARPQASVVSISSQQVEQRHDVFLTHDWGTDGEGRRAQERVAAITRALRGRGLRVCFDDERMQGNVVAKMCSGIDDSDVIVVFVSQNYIERVAGRAGPQDHCKKEFEYAERTKGADRLLSVVVEPAVRDTRSWRGGVGMVLGSRPFFDLSVEEASREWEAAVSALYDEVLKLQGFEVYASEAHPAAGSGLAGLPGAGGGATAVAA
;
A
#
# COMPACT_ATOMS: atom_id res chain seq x y z
N MET A 1 -31.62 -17.05 19.41
CA MET A 1 -30.15 -16.91 19.42
C MET A 1 -29.47 -17.90 18.46
N ILE A 2 -30.05 -18.15 17.27
CA ILE A 2 -29.49 -19.01 16.20
C ILE A 2 -28.97 -18.15 15.03
N GLU A 3 -29.06 -16.81 15.13
CA GLU A 3 -28.62 -15.87 14.09
C GLU A 3 -27.12 -15.59 14.07
N ASP A 4 -26.35 -16.02 15.08
CA ASP A 4 -24.92 -15.72 15.21
C ASP A 4 -23.96 -16.77 14.62
N VAL A 5 -24.47 -17.87 14.05
CA VAL A 5 -23.62 -18.82 13.30
C VAL A 5 -23.33 -18.25 11.92
N ARG A 6 -22.24 -17.48 11.80
CA ARG A 6 -21.78 -16.91 10.53
C ARG A 6 -20.78 -17.80 9.78
N GLY A 7 -20.19 -18.82 10.44
CA GLY A 7 -19.29 -19.79 9.82
C GLY A 7 -19.37 -21.22 10.38
N ILE A 8 -18.91 -22.19 9.59
CA ILE A 8 -18.77 -23.62 9.91
C ILE A 8 -17.31 -24.01 9.72
N LEU A 9 -16.69 -24.65 10.70
CA LEU A 9 -15.38 -25.28 10.54
C LEU A 9 -15.59 -26.78 10.31
N ILE A 10 -15.11 -27.29 9.18
CA ILE A 10 -14.97 -28.72 8.94
C ILE A 10 -13.52 -29.11 9.27
N ALA A 11 -13.34 -30.02 10.22
CA ALA A 11 -12.04 -30.39 10.78
C ALA A 11 -11.91 -31.92 10.92
N GLY A 12 -10.69 -32.41 11.12
CA GLY A 12 -10.36 -33.83 11.22
C GLY A 12 -9.42 -34.30 10.11
N GLU A 13 -9.25 -35.62 10.01
CA GLU A 13 -8.46 -36.27 8.97
C GLU A 13 -9.35 -37.00 7.97
N THR A 14 -9.07 -36.81 6.68
CA THR A 14 -9.67 -37.60 5.61
C THR A 14 -8.92 -38.93 5.40
N PRO A 15 -9.56 -39.96 4.81
CA PRO A 15 -8.91 -41.23 4.54
C PRO A 15 -7.65 -41.08 3.67
N GLU A 16 -6.66 -41.94 3.90
CA GLU A 16 -5.49 -42.06 3.05
C GLU A 16 -5.70 -43.06 1.91
N VAL A 17 -5.17 -42.73 0.74
CA VAL A 17 -5.09 -43.63 -0.42
C VAL A 17 -3.66 -43.57 -0.95
N ASN A 18 -2.96 -44.71 -0.99
CA ASN A 18 -1.55 -44.81 -1.39
C ASN A 18 -0.60 -43.86 -0.62
N GLY A 19 -0.83 -43.69 0.69
CA GLY A 19 -0.01 -42.84 1.55
C GLY A 19 -0.25 -41.33 1.39
N VAL A 20 -1.34 -40.93 0.72
CA VAL A 20 -1.73 -39.54 0.57
C VAL A 20 -3.16 -39.35 1.09
N GLN A 21 -3.34 -38.39 2.02
CA GLN A 21 -4.68 -37.99 2.46
C GLN A 21 -5.44 -37.34 1.30
N ILE A 22 -6.59 -37.92 0.93
CA ILE A 22 -7.39 -37.43 -0.18
C ILE A 22 -8.37 -36.36 0.28
N HIS A 23 -8.55 -35.28 -0.49
CA HIS A 23 -9.52 -34.22 -0.18
C HIS A 23 -9.32 -33.49 1.17
N GLN A 24 -8.17 -33.65 1.83
CA GLN A 24 -7.84 -32.91 3.06
C GLN A 24 -7.83 -31.39 2.81
N ASP A 25 -7.60 -30.95 1.57
CA ASP A 25 -7.68 -29.55 1.11
C ASP A 25 -9.11 -28.97 1.16
N LYS A 26 -10.13 -29.83 1.18
CA LYS A 26 -11.55 -29.43 1.26
C LYS A 26 -11.98 -29.11 2.68
N LEU A 27 -11.26 -29.58 3.70
CA LEU A 27 -11.53 -29.19 5.09
C LEU A 27 -11.08 -27.74 5.37
N GLY A 28 -11.60 -27.15 6.44
CA GLY A 28 -11.38 -25.75 6.82
C GLY A 28 -12.68 -25.00 7.05
N GLU A 29 -12.62 -23.67 7.01
CA GLU A 29 -13.76 -22.83 7.34
C GLU A 29 -14.65 -22.54 6.13
N TYR A 30 -15.94 -22.47 6.39
CA TYR A 30 -17.01 -22.22 5.45
C TYR A 30 -17.89 -21.09 5.97
N ILE A 31 -17.92 -19.97 5.26
CA ILE A 31 -18.65 -18.75 5.62
C ILE A 31 -20.01 -18.77 4.93
N ARG A 32 -21.06 -18.41 5.67
CA ARG A 32 -22.43 -18.41 5.16
C ARG A 32 -22.57 -17.44 3.97
N THR A 33 -23.25 -17.88 2.91
CA THR A 33 -23.46 -17.06 1.70
C THR A 33 -24.47 -15.94 1.89
N GLY A 34 -25.32 -16.04 2.91
CA GLY A 34 -26.50 -15.17 3.13
C GLY A 34 -27.78 -15.73 2.51
N GLY A 35 -27.67 -16.70 1.60
CA GLY A 35 -28.80 -17.40 0.99
C GLY A 35 -29.06 -18.79 1.59
N THR A 36 -30.13 -19.42 1.11
CA THR A 36 -30.46 -20.82 1.38
C THR A 36 -30.42 -21.64 0.09
N MET A 37 -30.05 -22.90 0.18
CA MET A 37 -30.19 -23.90 -0.87
C MET A 37 -31.05 -25.04 -0.35
N ASN A 38 -32.09 -25.42 -1.10
CA ASN A 38 -33.04 -26.48 -0.73
C ASN A 38 -33.58 -26.34 0.71
N GLY A 39 -33.89 -25.11 1.14
CA GLY A 39 -34.43 -24.82 2.48
C GLY A 39 -33.42 -24.88 3.63
N ARG A 40 -32.12 -25.01 3.34
CA ARG A 40 -31.04 -24.99 4.35
C ARG A 40 -30.01 -23.92 4.02
N PRO A 41 -29.23 -23.41 4.99
CA PRO A 41 -28.16 -22.45 4.72
C PRO A 41 -27.08 -23.02 3.80
N ALA A 42 -26.52 -22.18 2.94
CA ALA A 42 -25.35 -22.51 2.11
C ALA A 42 -24.11 -21.74 2.57
N TYR A 43 -22.93 -22.30 2.28
CA TYR A 43 -21.66 -21.72 2.71
C TYR A 43 -20.60 -21.78 1.60
N PHE A 44 -19.79 -20.72 1.49
CA PHE A 44 -18.57 -20.69 0.68
C PHE A 44 -17.38 -21.06 1.55
N LYS A 45 -16.42 -21.82 1.01
CA LYS A 45 -15.15 -22.00 1.72
C LYS A 45 -14.40 -20.67 1.81
N ASP A 46 -13.87 -20.36 2.99
CA ASP A 46 -13.22 -19.09 3.32
C ASP A 46 -12.09 -18.71 2.36
N ASN A 47 -11.34 -19.71 1.91
CA ASN A 47 -10.12 -19.55 1.14
C ASN A 47 -10.20 -20.06 -0.30
N ASN A 48 -11.36 -20.58 -0.70
CA ASN A 48 -11.63 -20.98 -2.07
C ASN A 48 -13.14 -20.96 -2.32
N THR A 49 -13.64 -19.84 -2.84
CA THR A 49 -15.07 -19.65 -3.12
C THR A 49 -15.62 -20.56 -4.21
N ASN A 50 -14.76 -21.29 -4.94
CA ASN A 50 -15.18 -22.38 -5.83
C ASN A 50 -15.53 -23.67 -5.09
N HIS A 51 -15.29 -23.75 -3.78
CA HIS A 51 -15.77 -24.83 -2.92
C HIS A 51 -16.96 -24.35 -2.09
N MET A 52 -17.99 -25.19 -2.00
CA MET A 52 -19.20 -24.89 -1.26
C MET A 52 -19.59 -26.04 -0.34
N LEU A 53 -20.34 -25.70 0.71
CA LEU A 53 -21.06 -26.62 1.57
C LEU A 53 -22.56 -26.33 1.43
N TRP A 54 -23.34 -27.34 1.06
CA TRP A 54 -24.77 -27.20 0.82
C TRP A 54 -25.56 -28.45 1.16
N PHE A 55 -26.88 -28.28 1.22
CA PHE A 55 -27.82 -29.37 1.38
C PHE A 55 -28.45 -29.74 0.03
N ALA A 56 -28.48 -31.03 -0.29
CA ALA A 56 -29.21 -31.54 -1.44
C ALA A 56 -29.80 -32.93 -1.12
N PRO A 57 -31.06 -33.19 -1.45
CA PRO A 57 -31.64 -34.52 -1.27
C PRO A 57 -31.00 -35.51 -2.26
N ALA A 58 -30.43 -36.59 -1.75
CA ALA A 58 -29.98 -37.73 -2.53
C ALA A 58 -31.13 -38.72 -2.74
N SER A 59 -30.97 -39.67 -3.66
CA SER A 59 -31.97 -40.74 -3.89
C SER A 59 -32.22 -41.62 -2.66
N ASP A 60 -31.29 -41.65 -1.71
CA ASP A 60 -31.31 -42.46 -0.50
C ASP A 60 -31.41 -41.63 0.80
N GLY A 61 -31.73 -40.33 0.71
CA GLY A 61 -32.06 -39.50 1.87
C GLY A 61 -31.50 -38.06 1.85
N PRO A 62 -31.88 -37.25 2.85
CA PRO A 62 -31.37 -35.89 3.03
C PRO A 62 -29.87 -35.90 3.30
N THR A 63 -29.11 -35.12 2.52
CA THR A 63 -27.63 -35.19 2.53
C THR A 63 -27.01 -33.80 2.45
N TRP A 64 -25.96 -33.60 3.22
CA TRP A 64 -25.07 -32.44 3.11
C TRP A 64 -23.85 -32.80 2.27
N TYR A 65 -23.42 -31.87 1.42
CA TYR A 65 -22.32 -32.05 0.48
C TYR A 65 -21.28 -30.95 0.61
N VAL A 66 -20.01 -31.34 0.48
CA VAL A 66 -18.91 -30.43 0.14
C VAL A 66 -18.49 -30.72 -1.29
N GLY A 67 -18.55 -29.73 -2.15
CA GLY A 67 -18.27 -29.90 -3.57
C GLY A 67 -17.94 -28.59 -4.26
N LYS A 68 -17.96 -28.60 -5.60
CA LYS A 68 -17.67 -27.41 -6.38
C LYS A 68 -18.85 -26.47 -6.44
N ARG A 69 -18.57 -25.18 -6.64
CA ARG A 69 -19.59 -24.15 -6.88
C ARG A 69 -20.42 -24.43 -8.13
N GLU A 70 -19.83 -25.03 -9.18
CA GLU A 70 -20.55 -25.44 -10.39
C GLU A 70 -21.55 -26.60 -10.14
N GLU A 71 -21.35 -27.36 -9.07
CA GLU A 71 -22.21 -28.48 -8.64
C GLU A 71 -23.22 -28.04 -7.57
N PHE A 72 -23.25 -26.75 -7.21
CA PHE A 72 -24.02 -26.24 -6.08
C PHE A 72 -25.52 -26.56 -6.23
N GLY A 73 -26.08 -27.16 -5.18
CA GLY A 73 -27.47 -27.61 -5.13
C GLY A 73 -27.72 -29.02 -5.68
N GLN A 74 -26.72 -29.67 -6.28
CA GLN A 74 -26.82 -31.03 -6.81
C GLN A 74 -26.43 -32.07 -5.75
N PRO A 75 -26.91 -33.33 -5.82
CA PRO A 75 -26.53 -34.41 -4.90
C PRO A 75 -25.17 -35.03 -5.29
N ARG A 76 -24.13 -34.20 -5.38
CA ARG A 76 -22.77 -34.59 -5.76
C ARG A 76 -21.74 -33.74 -5.02
N GLY A 77 -20.62 -34.34 -4.66
CA GLY A 77 -19.49 -33.62 -4.06
C GLY A 77 -18.31 -34.55 -3.78
N TRP A 78 -17.27 -34.00 -3.15
CA TRP A 78 -16.12 -34.76 -2.66
C TRP A 78 -16.34 -35.32 -1.25
N LEU A 79 -17.13 -34.63 -0.43
CA LEU A 79 -17.57 -35.12 0.87
C LEU A 79 -19.08 -35.11 0.92
N GLN A 80 -19.66 -36.08 1.63
CA GLN A 80 -21.09 -36.11 1.90
C GLN A 80 -21.38 -36.63 3.30
N VAL A 81 -22.54 -36.28 3.85
CA VAL A 81 -23.04 -36.90 5.09
C VAL A 81 -24.56 -36.95 5.05
N LYS A 82 -25.11 -38.14 5.28
CA LYS A 82 -26.55 -38.35 5.35
C LYS A 82 -27.07 -37.75 6.66
N SER A 83 -27.79 -36.64 6.57
CA SER A 83 -28.30 -35.91 7.72
C SER A 83 -29.36 -34.91 7.26
N ASP A 84 -30.48 -34.85 8.00
CA ASP A 84 -31.51 -33.81 7.83
C ASP A 84 -31.27 -32.59 8.72
N ALA A 85 -30.07 -32.48 9.32
CA ALA A 85 -29.73 -31.38 10.21
C ALA A 85 -30.05 -30.02 9.57
N PRO A 86 -30.76 -29.11 10.27
CA PRO A 86 -31.05 -27.75 9.80
C PRO A 86 -29.80 -26.93 9.48
N THR A 87 -28.71 -27.19 10.21
CA THR A 87 -27.41 -26.54 9.99
C THR A 87 -26.28 -27.57 10.05
N PRO A 88 -25.14 -27.33 9.38
CA PRO A 88 -24.02 -28.27 9.43
C PRO A 88 -23.44 -28.52 10.83
N ALA A 89 -23.58 -27.56 11.73
CA ALA A 89 -23.10 -27.68 13.11
C ALA A 89 -23.87 -28.71 13.95
N GLU A 90 -25.06 -29.13 13.48
CA GLU A 90 -25.88 -30.14 14.14
C GLU A 90 -25.67 -31.54 13.53
N ILE A 91 -24.75 -31.69 12.59
CA ILE A 91 -24.44 -32.98 11.97
C ILE A 91 -23.65 -33.85 12.95
N THR A 92 -24.21 -35.00 13.32
CA THR A 92 -23.54 -36.03 14.13
C THR A 92 -23.22 -37.30 13.32
N GLY A 93 -23.61 -37.34 12.05
CA GLY A 93 -23.40 -38.49 11.17
C GLY A 93 -21.96 -38.60 10.68
N THR A 94 -21.54 -39.81 10.31
CA THR A 94 -20.22 -40.07 9.72
C THR A 94 -20.14 -39.51 8.31
N TRP A 95 -19.12 -38.70 8.06
CA TRP A 95 -18.84 -38.19 6.72
C TRP A 95 -18.31 -39.29 5.80
N GLY A 96 -18.79 -39.30 4.57
CA GLY A 96 -18.19 -40.03 3.46
C GLY A 96 -17.23 -39.14 2.68
N VAL A 97 -16.10 -39.69 2.26
CA VAL A 97 -15.12 -39.06 1.37
C VAL A 97 -15.02 -39.85 0.07
N TRP A 98 -15.21 -39.17 -1.06
CA TRP A 98 -15.23 -39.81 -2.37
C TRP A 98 -13.82 -40.20 -2.83
N VAL A 99 -13.60 -41.47 -3.16
CA VAL A 99 -12.34 -41.97 -3.70
C VAL A 99 -12.50 -42.19 -5.20
N ALA A 100 -12.00 -41.25 -6.02
CA ALA A 100 -12.18 -41.30 -7.46
C ALA A 100 -11.59 -42.57 -8.11
N ALA A 101 -10.43 -43.03 -7.64
CA ALA A 101 -9.77 -44.23 -8.16
C ALA A 101 -10.58 -45.52 -7.92
N GLU A 102 -11.30 -45.59 -6.81
CA GLU A 102 -12.07 -46.75 -6.38
C GLU A 102 -13.58 -46.61 -6.70
N LYS A 103 -14.02 -45.41 -7.12
CA LYS A 103 -15.43 -45.04 -7.37
C LYS A 103 -16.36 -45.37 -6.20
N LEU A 104 -15.89 -45.15 -4.97
CA LEU A 104 -16.65 -45.43 -3.75
C LEU A 104 -16.45 -44.34 -2.69
N TRP A 105 -17.37 -44.30 -1.74
CA TRP A 105 -17.28 -43.45 -0.55
C TRP A 105 -16.58 -44.21 0.59
N LYS A 106 -15.49 -43.66 1.13
CA LYS A 106 -14.86 -44.16 2.37
C LYS A 106 -15.31 -43.34 3.56
N GLU A 107 -15.36 -43.95 4.74
CA GLU A 107 -15.72 -43.26 5.97
C GLU A 107 -14.59 -42.31 6.42
N GLY A 108 -14.87 -41.01 6.50
CA GLY A 108 -14.05 -40.01 7.18
C GLY A 108 -14.46 -39.90 8.65
N ARG A 109 -14.11 -40.89 9.46
CA ARG A 109 -14.56 -41.01 10.87
C ARG A 109 -14.15 -39.84 11.77
N GLU A 110 -13.06 -39.16 11.42
CA GLU A 110 -12.55 -38.02 12.18
C GLU A 110 -13.11 -36.69 11.68
N VAL A 111 -13.76 -36.68 10.52
CA VAL A 111 -14.31 -35.47 9.92
C VAL A 111 -15.55 -35.04 10.70
N GLN A 112 -15.54 -33.82 11.20
CA GLN A 112 -16.62 -33.23 11.99
C GLN A 112 -16.87 -31.77 11.59
N CYS A 113 -18.07 -31.28 11.87
CA CYS A 113 -18.45 -29.89 11.65
C CYS A 113 -18.78 -29.20 12.98
N VAL A 114 -18.21 -28.03 13.20
CA VAL A 114 -18.56 -27.18 14.34
C VAL A 114 -18.89 -25.78 13.89
N ALA A 115 -19.85 -25.15 14.55
CA ALA A 115 -20.08 -23.72 14.36
C ALA A 115 -18.89 -22.92 14.88
N VAL A 116 -18.55 -21.84 14.19
CA VAL A 116 -17.50 -20.89 14.58
C VAL A 116 -17.96 -19.46 14.28
N SER A 117 -17.35 -18.50 14.96
CA SER A 117 -17.52 -17.08 14.62
C SER A 117 -16.89 -16.76 13.25
N ALA A 118 -17.47 -15.77 12.55
CA ALA A 118 -16.93 -15.26 11.31
C ALA A 118 -15.52 -14.66 11.46
N THR A 119 -15.18 -14.17 12.65
CA THR A 119 -13.83 -13.68 12.93
C THR A 119 -12.95 -14.84 13.40
N PRO A 120 -11.75 -15.01 12.80
CA PRO A 120 -10.78 -15.97 13.30
C PRO A 120 -10.09 -15.48 14.58
N GLY A 121 -10.20 -14.19 14.92
CA GLY A 121 -9.57 -13.59 16.10
C GLY A 121 -10.54 -13.20 17.21
N VAL A 122 -10.11 -13.38 18.46
CA VAL A 122 -10.76 -12.86 19.67
C VAL A 122 -9.70 -12.15 20.51
N TYR A 123 -10.06 -10.99 21.05
CA TYR A 123 -9.21 -10.22 21.95
C TYR A 123 -9.80 -10.26 23.36
N ILE A 124 -9.02 -10.77 24.31
CA ILE A 124 -9.39 -10.79 25.73
C ILE A 124 -8.73 -9.59 26.41
N HIS A 125 -9.52 -8.72 27.05
CA HIS A 125 -9.00 -7.50 27.67
C HIS A 125 -9.79 -7.09 28.91
N GLY A 126 -9.22 -6.16 29.68
CA GLY A 126 -9.76 -5.68 30.95
C GLY A 126 -8.79 -5.90 32.10
N PRO A 127 -8.96 -5.18 33.22
CA PRO A 127 -8.18 -5.42 34.42
C PRO A 127 -8.56 -6.76 35.06
N THR A 128 -7.58 -7.44 35.64
CA THR A 128 -7.83 -8.59 36.51
C THR A 128 -7.67 -8.19 37.98
N PRO A 129 -8.35 -8.91 38.91
CA PRO A 129 -8.14 -8.73 40.34
C PRO A 129 -6.65 -8.81 40.68
N ASN A 130 -6.12 -7.79 41.36
CA ASN A 130 -4.72 -7.70 41.75
C ASN A 130 -3.70 -7.88 40.60
N GLN A 131 -4.09 -7.58 39.35
CA GLN A 131 -3.28 -7.80 38.16
C GLN A 131 -2.82 -9.27 37.96
N LEU A 132 -3.56 -10.23 38.53
CA LEU A 132 -3.29 -11.66 38.39
C LEU A 132 -3.25 -12.06 36.91
N LEU A 133 -2.18 -12.75 36.52
CA LEU A 133 -2.01 -13.41 35.22
C LEU A 133 -2.32 -12.50 34.03
N GLN A 134 -2.10 -11.19 34.19
CA GLN A 134 -2.42 -10.19 33.16
C GLN A 134 -1.71 -10.56 31.86
N ASP A 135 -0.52 -11.17 31.92
CA ASP A 135 0.30 -11.65 30.80
C ASP A 135 -0.40 -12.69 29.89
N LYS A 136 -1.50 -13.30 30.31
CA LYS A 136 -2.28 -14.27 29.50
C LYS A 136 -3.45 -13.65 28.72
N LEU A 137 -3.73 -12.36 28.86
CA LEU A 137 -4.73 -11.66 28.03
C LEU A 137 -4.20 -11.29 26.63
N GLY A 138 -5.01 -10.70 25.76
CA GLY A 138 -4.57 -10.23 24.45
C GLY A 138 -5.26 -10.91 23.27
N GLU A 139 -4.61 -10.91 22.11
CA GLU A 139 -5.17 -11.46 20.87
C GLU A 139 -4.96 -12.98 20.82
N TYR A 140 -6.04 -13.69 20.52
CA TYR A 140 -6.11 -15.11 20.30
C TYR A 140 -6.63 -15.37 18.88
N ARG A 141 -5.98 -16.26 18.14
CA ARG A 141 -6.41 -16.67 16.80
C ARG A 141 -6.82 -18.13 16.79
N ARG A 142 -7.93 -18.41 16.12
CA ARG A 142 -8.45 -19.76 15.96
C ARG A 142 -7.45 -20.61 15.19
N VAL A 143 -7.09 -21.75 15.77
CA VAL A 143 -6.20 -22.74 15.16
C VAL A 143 -7.00 -23.50 14.10
N GLN A 144 -6.50 -23.48 12.87
CA GLN A 144 -7.17 -24.12 11.74
C GLN A 144 -7.29 -25.63 11.92
N GLN A 145 -8.42 -26.18 11.49
CA GLN A 145 -8.74 -27.62 11.50
C GLN A 145 -8.60 -28.29 12.87
N ARG A 146 -8.57 -27.52 13.95
CA ARG A 146 -8.46 -28.05 15.31
C ARG A 146 -9.72 -27.78 16.10
N VAL A 147 -10.37 -28.87 16.48
CA VAL A 147 -11.60 -28.88 17.29
C VAL A 147 -11.34 -29.65 18.56
N VAL A 148 -11.80 -29.10 19.67
CA VAL A 148 -11.75 -29.74 20.99
C VAL A 148 -13.11 -29.60 21.62
N THR A 149 -13.69 -30.72 22.03
CA THR A 149 -15.03 -30.77 22.64
C THR A 149 -16.05 -29.97 21.84
N GLU A 150 -16.11 -30.22 20.53
CA GLU A 150 -17.11 -29.61 19.61
C GLU A 150 -16.98 -28.08 19.45
N ARG A 151 -15.83 -27.48 19.78
CA ARG A 151 -15.57 -26.04 19.60
C ARG A 151 -14.19 -25.81 18.99
N GLY A 152 -14.05 -24.66 18.32
CA GLY A 152 -12.76 -24.19 17.82
C GLY A 152 -11.78 -23.89 18.95
N VAL A 153 -10.51 -24.22 18.74
CA VAL A 153 -9.41 -23.88 19.65
C VAL A 153 -8.77 -22.58 19.19
N TYR A 154 -8.31 -21.75 20.13
CA TYR A 154 -7.57 -20.53 19.83
C TYR A 154 -6.18 -20.57 20.46
N GLU A 155 -5.20 -20.01 19.77
CA GLU A 155 -3.83 -19.84 20.20
C GLU A 155 -3.54 -18.35 20.42
N MET A 156 -2.85 -18.01 21.50
CA MET A 156 -2.47 -16.63 21.77
C MET A 156 -1.39 -16.14 20.80
N VAL A 157 -1.63 -14.98 20.18
CA VAL A 157 -0.67 -14.35 19.26
C VAL A 157 0.60 -13.97 20.02
N GLY A 158 1.73 -14.55 19.61
CA GLY A 158 3.04 -14.34 20.23
C GLY A 158 3.34 -15.20 21.46
N MET A 159 2.43 -16.08 21.88
CA MET A 159 2.63 -17.06 22.95
C MET A 159 2.03 -18.43 22.58
N GLN A 160 2.74 -19.22 21.77
CA GLN A 160 2.22 -20.49 21.22
C GLN A 160 1.82 -21.54 22.28
N ASN A 161 2.37 -21.47 23.49
CA ASN A 161 2.02 -22.38 24.58
C ASN A 161 0.76 -21.97 25.36
N VAL A 162 0.17 -20.81 25.05
CA VAL A 162 -1.06 -20.33 25.69
C VAL A 162 -2.22 -20.55 24.73
N MET A 163 -3.15 -21.39 25.13
CA MET A 163 -4.31 -21.80 24.35
C MET A 163 -5.59 -21.37 25.04
N MET A 164 -6.65 -21.21 24.25
CA MET A 164 -8.02 -21.05 24.72
C MET A 164 -8.89 -22.12 24.08
N TRP A 165 -9.67 -22.83 24.91
CA TRP A 165 -10.49 -23.96 24.48
C TRP A 165 -11.77 -24.07 25.30
N TYR A 166 -12.77 -24.70 24.71
CA TYR A 166 -13.92 -25.18 25.46
C TYR A 166 -13.57 -26.53 26.10
N ALA A 167 -14.02 -26.77 27.33
CA ALA A 167 -13.69 -27.98 28.08
C ALA A 167 -14.94 -28.81 28.44
N PRO A 168 -14.76 -30.13 28.69
CA PRO A 168 -15.82 -30.96 29.23
C PRO A 168 -16.29 -30.39 30.58
N GLY A 169 -17.57 -30.02 30.68
CA GLY A 169 -18.14 -29.34 31.85
C GLY A 169 -18.78 -27.98 31.56
N GLY A 170 -18.70 -27.48 30.32
CA GLY A 170 -19.45 -26.29 29.90
C GLY A 170 -18.72 -24.98 30.14
N THR A 171 -17.39 -25.00 30.08
CA THR A 171 -16.56 -23.83 30.38
C THR A 171 -15.54 -23.54 29.28
N TRP A 172 -15.38 -22.27 28.95
CA TRP A 172 -14.22 -21.77 28.20
C TRP A 172 -13.04 -21.60 29.16
N ASN A 173 -11.88 -22.11 28.78
CA ASN A 173 -10.64 -22.04 29.56
C ASN A 173 -9.54 -21.36 28.75
N ILE A 174 -8.63 -20.65 29.45
CA ILE A 174 -7.33 -20.22 28.94
C ILE A 174 -6.27 -20.90 29.78
N GLY A 175 -5.33 -21.59 29.16
CA GLY A 175 -4.34 -22.40 29.86
C GLY A 175 -3.20 -22.85 28.96
N LYS A 176 -2.45 -23.87 29.40
CA LYS A 176 -1.32 -24.37 28.63
C LYS A 176 -1.75 -25.27 27.47
N ARG A 177 -0.91 -25.36 26.44
CA ARG A 177 -1.12 -26.25 25.29
C ARG A 177 -1.26 -27.73 25.65
N ASP A 178 -0.55 -28.21 26.65
CA ASP A 178 -0.62 -29.60 27.14
C ASP A 178 -1.88 -29.88 27.99
N GLU A 179 -2.57 -28.84 28.45
CA GLU A 179 -3.84 -28.93 29.20
C GLU A 179 -5.07 -28.86 28.27
N LEU A 180 -4.86 -28.73 26.96
CA LEU A 180 -5.91 -28.54 25.96
C LEU A 180 -6.94 -29.67 25.98
N GLY A 181 -8.22 -29.29 26.09
CA GLY A 181 -9.35 -30.22 26.24
C GLY A 181 -9.64 -30.68 27.66
N GLN A 182 -8.85 -30.27 28.65
CA GLN A 182 -9.12 -30.54 30.06
C GLN A 182 -9.88 -29.38 30.69
N ASN A 183 -10.60 -29.62 31.78
CA ASN A 183 -11.22 -28.55 32.57
C ASN A 183 -10.22 -27.94 33.57
N ARG A 184 -9.15 -27.35 33.03
CA ARG A 184 -8.00 -26.83 33.78
C ARG A 184 -7.46 -25.61 33.05
N GLY A 185 -7.02 -24.59 33.78
CA GLY A 185 -6.42 -23.41 33.18
C GLY A 185 -6.17 -22.29 34.17
N TRP A 186 -5.71 -21.16 33.65
CA TRP A 186 -5.52 -19.90 34.36
C TRP A 186 -6.76 -19.03 34.37
N TYR A 187 -7.57 -19.10 33.31
CA TYR A 187 -8.85 -18.41 33.22
C TYR A 187 -9.95 -19.42 32.91
N GLN A 188 -11.14 -19.16 33.43
CA GLN A 188 -12.32 -19.96 33.16
C GLN A 188 -13.57 -19.07 33.07
N ALA A 189 -14.48 -19.40 32.17
CA ALA A 189 -15.82 -18.82 32.12
C ALA A 189 -16.86 -19.89 31.84
N VAL A 190 -17.90 -19.96 32.66
CA VAL A 190 -19.03 -20.87 32.45
C VAL A 190 -19.91 -20.29 31.36
N SER A 191 -19.87 -20.87 30.17
CA SER A 191 -20.65 -20.40 29.01
C SER A 191 -20.76 -21.50 27.98
N LYS A 192 -21.97 -21.68 27.42
CA LYS A 192 -22.23 -22.61 26.30
C LYS A 192 -21.99 -21.98 24.93
N ALA A 193 -21.49 -20.74 24.89
CA ALA A 193 -21.26 -20.01 23.66
C ALA A 193 -20.39 -20.83 22.69
N ILE A 194 -20.73 -20.73 21.40
CA ILE A 194 -20.04 -21.41 20.31
C ILE A 194 -18.62 -20.87 20.12
N SER A 195 -18.40 -19.62 20.53
CA SER A 195 -17.12 -18.96 20.52
C SER A 195 -16.99 -18.04 21.74
N PRO A 196 -15.77 -17.56 22.07
CA PRO A 196 -15.54 -16.85 23.32
C PRO A 196 -16.00 -15.39 23.29
N GLU A 197 -16.23 -14.80 22.12
CA GLU A 197 -16.67 -13.40 22.03
C GLU A 197 -18.02 -13.15 22.70
N GLY A 198 -18.15 -12.03 23.41
CA GLY A 198 -19.31 -11.67 24.23
C GLY A 198 -19.35 -12.31 25.62
N ILE A 199 -18.42 -13.21 25.96
CA ILE A 199 -18.31 -13.75 27.33
C ILE A 199 -17.76 -12.67 28.27
N THR A 200 -18.47 -12.40 29.36
CA THR A 200 -18.15 -11.37 30.36
C THR A 200 -17.97 -11.90 31.78
N ASN A 201 -18.31 -13.17 32.03
CA ASN A 201 -18.30 -13.79 33.37
C ASN A 201 -17.01 -14.57 33.65
N TRP A 202 -15.86 -14.00 33.28
CA TRP A 202 -14.56 -14.66 33.46
C TRP A 202 -14.11 -14.71 34.91
N GLN A 203 -13.38 -15.76 35.23
CA GLN A 203 -12.67 -15.96 36.48
C GLN A 203 -11.18 -16.20 36.19
N VAL A 204 -10.31 -15.76 37.10
CA VAL A 204 -8.86 -15.95 37.03
C VAL A 204 -8.37 -16.73 38.24
N TRP A 205 -7.42 -17.65 38.02
CA TRP A 205 -6.86 -18.49 39.08
C TRP A 205 -5.81 -17.71 39.87
N ASP A 206 -6.07 -17.50 41.15
CA ASP A 206 -5.09 -17.02 42.12
C ASP A 206 -4.27 -18.20 42.62
N GLY A 207 -3.07 -18.37 42.04
CA GLY A 207 -2.15 -19.43 42.43
C GLY A 207 -1.62 -19.31 43.86
N ALA A 208 -1.56 -18.11 44.42
CA ALA A 208 -1.05 -17.89 45.78
C ALA A 208 -2.08 -18.33 46.83
N ASN A 209 -3.35 -18.00 46.61
CA ASN A 209 -4.44 -18.36 47.52
C ASN A 209 -5.21 -19.63 47.11
N ARG A 210 -4.82 -20.25 45.99
CA ARG A 210 -5.41 -21.48 45.43
C ARG A 210 -6.93 -21.39 45.24
N LYS A 211 -7.41 -20.27 44.71
CA LYS A 211 -8.83 -19.99 44.49
C LYS A 211 -9.08 -19.30 43.14
N TRP A 212 -10.32 -19.37 42.66
CA TRP A 212 -10.79 -18.59 41.53
C TRP A 212 -11.30 -17.22 42.00
N GLU A 213 -10.82 -16.16 41.36
CA GLU A 213 -11.26 -14.77 41.56
C GLU A 213 -12.10 -14.29 40.38
N LYS A 214 -13.13 -13.49 40.64
CA LYS A 214 -14.01 -12.97 39.56
C LYS A 214 -13.33 -11.80 38.84
N ALA A 215 -13.20 -11.90 37.51
CA ALA A 215 -12.69 -10.84 36.65
C ALA A 215 -13.86 -10.13 35.95
N LEU A 216 -14.60 -9.31 36.70
CA LEU A 216 -15.88 -8.71 36.28
C LEU A 216 -15.77 -7.74 35.09
N GLU A 217 -14.60 -7.17 34.87
CA GLU A 217 -14.33 -6.21 33.80
C GLU A 217 -13.65 -6.87 32.58
N LEU A 218 -13.42 -8.19 32.62
CA LEU A 218 -12.81 -8.89 31.51
C LEU A 218 -13.83 -9.10 30.38
N GLN A 219 -13.46 -8.71 29.17
CA GLN A 219 -14.28 -8.82 27.97
C GLN A 219 -13.54 -9.60 26.89
N ALA A 220 -14.29 -10.44 26.18
CA ALA A 220 -13.84 -11.13 24.99
C ALA A 220 -14.51 -10.50 23.76
N MET A 221 -13.71 -9.87 22.90
CA MET A 221 -14.19 -9.09 21.77
C MET A 221 -13.73 -9.71 20.45
N SER A 222 -14.62 -9.81 19.48
CA SER A 222 -14.23 -10.19 18.11
C SER A 222 -13.22 -9.19 17.57
N VAL A 223 -12.12 -9.68 16.99
CA VAL A 223 -11.15 -8.82 16.29
C VAL A 223 -10.77 -9.44 14.96
N GLY A 224 -10.70 -8.56 13.96
CA GLY A 224 -10.25 -8.87 12.62
C GLY A 224 -8.75 -8.62 12.49
N SER A 225 -8.32 -8.30 11.28
CA SER A 225 -6.96 -7.90 11.00
C SER A 225 -6.58 -6.64 11.78
N LYS A 226 -5.36 -6.62 12.31
CA LYS A 226 -4.79 -5.45 12.98
C LYS A 226 -4.71 -4.25 12.03
N ARG A 227 -4.51 -4.50 10.74
CA ARG A 227 -4.36 -3.52 9.69
C ARG A 227 -5.26 -3.88 8.50
N VAL A 228 -5.95 -2.87 7.97
CA VAL A 228 -6.84 -2.97 6.82
C VAL A 228 -6.57 -1.82 5.85
N ALA A 229 -6.87 -2.02 4.57
CA ALA A 229 -6.74 -1.00 3.54
C ALA A 229 -8.04 -0.89 2.76
N PHE A 230 -8.36 0.32 2.31
CA PHE A 230 -9.40 0.52 1.32
C PHE A 230 -8.83 0.44 -0.09
N THR A 231 -9.53 -0.26 -0.98
CA THR A 231 -9.22 -0.38 -2.40
C THR A 231 -10.41 0.10 -3.24
N GLY A 232 -10.17 0.30 -4.54
CA GLY A 232 -11.18 0.77 -5.49
C GLY A 232 -11.33 2.29 -5.52
N ASN A 233 -12.22 2.76 -6.39
CA ASN A 233 -12.42 4.19 -6.62
C ASN A 233 -13.73 4.69 -6.01
N THR A 234 -13.69 5.88 -5.46
CA THR A 234 -14.91 6.62 -5.09
C THR A 234 -15.53 7.24 -6.35
N PRO A 235 -16.87 7.30 -6.47
CA PRO A 235 -17.55 7.96 -7.58
C PRO A 235 -17.06 9.41 -7.74
N ARG A 236 -16.60 9.77 -8.95
CA ARG A 236 -16.10 11.12 -9.27
C ARG A 236 -14.99 11.63 -8.34
N GLY A 237 -14.26 10.73 -7.66
CA GLY A 237 -13.19 11.10 -6.73
C GLY A 237 -13.65 11.69 -5.38
N ILE A 238 -14.94 11.63 -5.06
CA ILE A 238 -15.50 12.19 -3.81
C ILE A 238 -14.85 11.52 -2.59
N ASN A 239 -14.18 12.30 -1.75
CA ASN A 239 -13.47 11.81 -0.57
C ASN A 239 -12.47 10.67 -0.87
N ALA A 240 -11.92 10.58 -2.08
CA ALA A 240 -10.91 9.58 -2.43
C ALA A 240 -9.67 9.67 -1.52
N ASP A 241 -9.33 10.88 -1.06
CA ASP A 241 -8.25 11.16 -0.09
C ASP A 241 -8.55 10.66 1.34
N LYS A 242 -9.80 10.25 1.59
CA LYS A 242 -10.24 9.63 2.86
C LYS A 242 -10.12 8.11 2.84
N LEU A 243 -9.91 7.51 1.67
CA LEU A 243 -9.44 6.13 1.57
C LEU A 243 -7.98 6.05 2.00
N GLY A 244 -7.54 4.88 2.45
CA GLY A 244 -6.19 4.70 2.97
C GLY A 244 -6.07 3.43 3.79
N GLU A 245 -5.00 3.36 4.58
CA GLU A 245 -4.78 2.27 5.51
C GLU A 245 -5.21 2.66 6.92
N PHE A 246 -5.82 1.70 7.60
CA PHE A 246 -6.29 1.85 8.95
C PHE A 246 -5.70 0.75 9.80
N VAL A 247 -5.22 1.11 10.98
CA VAL A 247 -4.63 0.20 11.93
C VAL A 247 -5.32 0.36 13.28
N ARG A 248 -5.60 -0.76 13.93
CA ARG A 248 -6.06 -0.77 15.31
C ARG A 248 -4.87 -0.47 16.22
N ARG A 249 -4.75 0.79 16.65
CA ARG A 249 -3.73 1.25 17.62
C ARG A 249 -4.27 1.10 19.03
N GLY A 250 -3.49 0.44 19.88
CA GLY A 250 -3.93 0.13 21.23
C GLY A 250 -5.22 -0.69 21.28
N PHE A 251 -5.92 -0.61 22.40
CA PHE A 251 -7.10 -1.45 22.69
C PHE A 251 -8.34 -0.59 22.92
N ARG A 252 -8.65 0.28 21.96
CA ARG A 252 -9.84 1.13 21.96
C ARG A 252 -11.01 0.41 21.29
N PHE A 253 -12.08 0.18 22.04
CA PHE A 253 -13.33 -0.38 21.56
C PHE A 253 -14.45 0.62 21.77
N GLU A 254 -15.33 0.75 20.79
CA GLU A 254 -16.50 1.64 20.83
C GLU A 254 -17.69 0.85 20.28
N ASN A 255 -18.85 0.91 20.96
CA ASN A 255 -20.05 0.16 20.58
C ASN A 255 -19.80 -1.33 20.31
N GLY A 256 -18.93 -1.95 21.12
CA GLY A 256 -18.61 -3.38 21.05
C GLY A 256 -17.72 -3.79 19.86
N ARG A 257 -17.06 -2.85 19.16
CA ARG A 257 -16.14 -3.15 18.06
C ARG A 257 -14.87 -2.32 18.16
N ALA A 258 -13.81 -2.79 17.50
CA ALA A 258 -12.53 -2.09 17.49
C ALA A 258 -12.62 -0.76 16.74
N VAL A 259 -11.97 0.27 17.28
CA VAL A 259 -11.71 1.53 16.58
C VAL A 259 -10.38 1.40 15.84
N TYR A 260 -10.35 1.88 14.61
CA TYR A 260 -9.14 1.93 13.79
C TYR A 260 -8.74 3.39 13.56
N GLU A 261 -7.45 3.62 13.45
CA GLU A 261 -6.85 4.92 13.18
C GLU A 261 -6.14 4.88 11.84
N ALA A 262 -6.22 5.96 11.08
CA ALA A 262 -5.49 6.05 9.82
C ALA A 262 -3.98 5.92 10.07
N VAL A 263 -3.27 5.26 9.16
CA VAL A 263 -1.84 5.00 9.30
C VAL A 263 -1.05 6.27 9.00
N GLU A 264 -1.49 6.99 7.99
CA GLU A 264 -0.91 8.22 7.46
C GLU A 264 -1.18 9.45 8.34
N THR A 265 -2.31 9.52 9.04
CA THR A 265 -2.69 10.73 9.80
C THR A 265 -3.42 10.38 11.09
N SER A 266 -3.25 11.21 12.11
CA SER A 266 -4.04 11.15 13.36
C SER A 266 -5.42 11.77 13.22
N GLU A 267 -5.73 12.44 12.11
CA GLU A 267 -6.97 13.21 11.92
C GLU A 267 -8.14 12.38 11.36
N ARG A 268 -7.96 11.08 11.22
CA ARG A 268 -8.94 10.17 10.63
C ARG A 268 -9.03 8.88 11.43
N SER A 269 -10.26 8.46 11.72
CA SER A 269 -10.56 7.23 12.42
C SER A 269 -11.70 6.49 11.73
N MET A 270 -11.79 5.19 11.99
CA MET A 270 -12.89 4.33 11.58
C MET A 270 -13.48 3.62 12.78
N TRP A 271 -14.81 3.64 12.88
CA TRP A 271 -15.53 3.08 14.03
C TRP A 271 -16.89 2.53 13.60
N TYR A 272 -17.52 1.81 14.51
CA TYR A 272 -18.88 1.32 14.33
C TYR A 272 -19.87 2.08 15.22
N CYS A 273 -21.04 2.39 14.67
CA CYS A 273 -22.18 2.96 15.40
C CYS A 273 -23.49 2.62 14.68
N ASN A 274 -24.55 2.29 15.43
CA ASN A 274 -25.92 2.15 14.91
C ASN A 274 -26.09 1.25 13.66
N LYS A 275 -25.39 0.11 13.57
CA LYS A 275 -25.38 -0.81 12.40
C LYS A 275 -24.65 -0.29 11.16
N TYR A 276 -23.76 0.67 11.35
CA TYR A 276 -22.89 1.19 10.31
C TYR A 276 -21.44 1.19 10.77
N TRP A 277 -20.54 0.91 9.83
CA TRP A 277 -19.15 1.34 9.89
C TRP A 277 -19.03 2.75 9.33
N TYR A 278 -18.23 3.61 9.96
CA TYR A 278 -17.99 4.99 9.56
C TYR A 278 -16.49 5.28 9.45
N ILE A 279 -16.12 6.17 8.52
CA ILE A 279 -14.81 6.83 8.48
C ILE A 279 -15.04 8.33 8.66
N GLY A 280 -14.33 8.95 9.59
CA GLY A 280 -14.54 10.35 9.96
C GLY A 280 -13.44 10.90 10.86
N GLN A 281 -13.74 12.04 11.51
CA GLN A 281 -12.83 12.67 12.45
C GLN A 281 -12.74 11.89 13.77
N PRO A 282 -11.57 11.83 14.43
CA PRO A 282 -11.39 11.13 15.70
C PRO A 282 -12.33 11.59 16.82
N GLN A 283 -12.69 12.88 16.86
CA GLN A 283 -13.65 13.42 17.83
C GLN A 283 -15.10 12.95 17.64
N ASP A 284 -15.39 12.30 16.51
CA ASP A 284 -16.72 11.78 16.17
C ASP A 284 -16.85 10.27 16.40
N VAL A 285 -15.78 9.60 16.83
CA VAL A 285 -15.83 8.19 17.21
C VAL A 285 -16.97 7.95 18.20
N GLY A 286 -17.84 6.98 17.86
CA GLY A 286 -19.04 6.65 18.62
C GLY A 286 -20.32 7.33 18.13
N LYS A 287 -20.24 8.34 17.26
CA LYS A 287 -21.40 9.05 16.69
C LYS A 287 -21.80 8.45 15.32
N PRO A 288 -23.07 8.55 14.90
CA PRO A 288 -23.54 8.03 13.61
C PRO A 288 -23.28 9.02 12.45
N GLN A 289 -22.05 9.51 12.31
CA GLN A 289 -21.66 10.49 11.28
C GLN A 289 -20.26 10.20 10.74
N GLY A 290 -19.96 10.62 9.51
CA GLY A 290 -18.65 10.42 8.89
C GLY A 290 -18.65 10.80 7.42
N TRP A 291 -17.47 10.87 6.82
CA TRP A 291 -17.29 11.10 5.37
C TRP A 291 -17.65 9.86 4.55
N LEU A 292 -17.45 8.67 5.13
CA LEU A 292 -17.84 7.39 4.53
C LEU A 292 -18.65 6.58 5.53
N CYS A 293 -19.57 5.75 5.03
CA CYS A 293 -20.21 4.74 5.85
C CYS A 293 -20.60 3.47 5.08
N CYS A 294 -20.74 2.36 5.78
CA CYS A 294 -21.24 1.10 5.25
C CYS A 294 -22.29 0.54 6.21
N LYS A 295 -23.50 0.27 5.72
CA LYS A 295 -24.60 -0.28 6.54
C LYS A 295 -24.42 -1.79 6.69
N ASP A 296 -23.52 -2.18 7.57
CA ASP A 296 -23.18 -3.58 7.81
C ASP A 296 -22.92 -3.82 9.30
N ASP A 297 -23.50 -4.91 9.81
CA ASP A 297 -23.38 -5.32 11.21
C ASP A 297 -22.22 -6.30 11.42
N SER A 298 -21.28 -6.34 10.48
CA SER A 298 -20.05 -7.10 10.61
C SER A 298 -19.23 -6.66 11.82
N SER A 299 -18.64 -7.63 12.52
CA SER A 299 -17.79 -7.40 13.70
C SER A 299 -16.49 -6.68 13.35
N CYS A 300 -16.08 -6.72 12.08
CA CYS A 300 -14.87 -6.10 11.56
C CYS A 300 -15.14 -5.47 10.18
N PRO A 301 -14.45 -4.38 9.81
CA PRO A 301 -14.71 -3.61 8.60
C PRO A 301 -14.41 -4.39 7.30
N GLU A 302 -13.41 -5.27 7.31
CA GLU A 302 -13.05 -6.12 6.16
C GLU A 302 -14.04 -7.27 5.90
N LEU A 303 -15.00 -7.47 6.81
CA LEU A 303 -16.08 -8.44 6.64
C LEU A 303 -17.36 -7.79 6.07
N CYS A 304 -17.38 -6.47 5.93
CA CYS A 304 -18.50 -5.75 5.33
C CYS A 304 -18.77 -6.25 3.91
N LYS A 305 -20.03 -6.60 3.64
CA LYS A 305 -20.50 -7.03 2.31
C LYS A 305 -21.45 -6.01 1.69
N ALA A 306 -22.00 -5.10 2.50
CA ALA A 306 -22.81 -4.01 1.99
C ALA A 306 -21.96 -2.96 1.26
N THR A 307 -22.56 -2.26 0.29
CA THR A 307 -21.91 -1.18 -0.46
C THR A 307 -21.49 -0.04 0.47
N TRP A 308 -20.23 0.37 0.35
CA TRP A 308 -19.73 1.58 0.99
C TRP A 308 -20.34 2.81 0.32
N ARG A 309 -20.60 3.84 1.12
CA ARG A 309 -21.13 5.12 0.67
C ARG A 309 -20.19 6.25 1.07
N VAL A 310 -20.08 7.26 0.21
CA VAL A 310 -19.28 8.47 0.45
C VAL A 310 -20.17 9.71 0.48
N SER A 311 -19.86 10.68 1.35
CA SER A 311 -20.63 11.93 1.43
C SER A 311 -20.11 12.97 0.44
N ASP A 312 -20.99 13.56 -0.37
CA ASP A 312 -20.67 14.71 -1.21
C ASP A 312 -20.91 16.07 -0.53
N GLY A 313 -21.21 16.05 0.78
CA GLY A 313 -21.59 17.22 1.58
C GLY A 313 -23.09 17.48 1.64
N GLN A 314 -23.90 16.90 0.74
CA GLN A 314 -25.36 17.00 0.76
C GLN A 314 -26.03 15.65 1.06
N GLN A 315 -25.50 14.57 0.48
CA GLN A 315 -26.04 13.23 0.59
C GLN A 315 -24.93 12.16 0.62
N MET A 316 -25.34 10.91 0.82
CA MET A 316 -24.47 9.74 0.74
C MET A 316 -24.65 9.09 -0.64
N VAL A 317 -23.55 8.89 -1.36
CA VAL A 317 -23.51 8.30 -2.71
C VAL A 317 -22.85 6.92 -2.64
N ASP A 318 -23.43 5.94 -3.34
CA ASP A 318 -22.89 4.57 -3.39
C ASP A 318 -21.54 4.51 -4.11
N ALA A 319 -20.56 3.89 -3.46
CA ALA A 319 -19.20 3.68 -3.96
C ALA A 319 -18.96 2.18 -4.14
N GLU A 320 -19.49 1.63 -5.23
CA GLU A 320 -19.53 0.18 -5.50
C GLU A 320 -18.16 -0.49 -5.60
N GLU A 321 -17.14 0.25 -6.06
CA GLU A 321 -15.77 -0.26 -6.16
C GLU A 321 -15.03 -0.24 -4.81
N VAL A 322 -15.51 0.54 -3.83
CA VAL A 322 -14.80 0.70 -2.57
C VAL A 322 -14.98 -0.54 -1.70
N ALA A 323 -13.86 -1.21 -1.41
CA ALA A 323 -13.82 -2.38 -0.55
C ALA A 323 -12.78 -2.20 0.56
N CYS A 324 -13.04 -2.82 1.72
CA CYS A 324 -12.09 -2.90 2.82
C CYS A 324 -11.49 -4.30 2.83
N MET A 325 -10.16 -4.40 2.80
CA MET A 325 -9.46 -5.68 2.79
C MET A 325 -8.41 -5.74 3.89
N PRO A 326 -8.11 -6.92 4.44
CA PRO A 326 -7.02 -7.07 5.37
C PRO A 326 -5.67 -6.90 4.65
N VAL A 327 -4.72 -6.25 5.31
CA VAL A 327 -3.35 -6.08 4.78
C VAL A 327 -2.30 -6.35 5.84
N GLY A 328 -1.12 -6.79 5.39
CA GLY A 328 0.05 -7.00 6.23
C GLY A 328 0.98 -5.81 6.33
N ALA A 329 2.16 -6.06 6.87
CA ALA A 329 3.30 -5.16 6.83
C ALA A 329 3.62 -4.73 5.39
N MET A 330 4.16 -3.51 5.23
CA MET A 330 4.56 -3.02 3.90
C MET A 330 5.74 -3.83 3.33
N THR A 331 6.62 -4.32 4.19
CA THR A 331 7.80 -5.10 3.83
C THR A 331 7.86 -6.37 4.67
N VAL A 332 8.19 -7.49 4.03
CA VAL A 332 8.35 -8.79 4.68
C VAL A 332 9.63 -9.47 4.22
N MET A 333 10.25 -10.27 5.09
CA MET A 333 11.34 -11.18 4.76
C MET A 333 10.77 -12.58 4.65
N VAL A 334 11.11 -13.33 3.60
CA VAL A 334 11.03 -14.78 3.62
C VAL A 334 12.46 -15.31 3.73
N ALA A 335 12.81 -15.94 4.86
CA ALA A 335 14.16 -16.41 5.14
C ALA A 335 14.14 -17.73 5.92
N GLY A 336 15.27 -18.43 5.92
CA GLY A 336 15.45 -19.71 6.61
C GLY A 336 16.25 -20.71 5.79
N GLU A 337 16.40 -21.91 6.35
CA GLU A 337 17.05 -23.04 5.67
C GLU A 337 16.00 -23.86 4.90
N THR A 338 16.30 -24.13 3.63
CA THR A 338 15.53 -25.08 2.84
C THR A 338 16.25 -26.44 2.78
N PRO A 339 15.50 -27.55 2.77
CA PRO A 339 16.08 -28.89 2.56
C PRO A 339 17.01 -28.91 1.34
N SER A 340 18.24 -29.35 1.53
CA SER A 340 19.26 -29.45 0.46
C SER A 340 19.47 -28.15 -0.33
N GLN A 341 19.21 -26.98 0.27
CA GLN A 341 19.25 -25.67 -0.38
C GLN A 341 18.29 -25.51 -1.59
N LEU A 342 17.26 -26.36 -1.69
CA LEU A 342 16.24 -26.27 -2.74
C LEU A 342 15.61 -24.87 -2.73
N ASN A 343 15.63 -24.19 -3.88
CA ASN A 343 15.09 -22.84 -4.06
C ASN A 343 15.51 -21.81 -3.00
N SER A 344 16.65 -22.00 -2.30
CA SER A 344 17.10 -21.07 -1.28
C SER A 344 17.44 -19.69 -1.87
N ASP A 345 17.75 -19.65 -3.17
CA ASP A 345 18.00 -18.43 -3.92
C ASP A 345 16.73 -17.58 -4.14
N LYS A 346 15.53 -18.15 -3.92
CA LYS A 346 14.24 -17.46 -4.06
C LYS A 346 13.85 -16.67 -2.82
N LEU A 347 14.43 -16.99 -1.67
CA LEU A 347 14.23 -16.31 -0.39
C LEU A 347 14.75 -14.86 -0.46
N GLY A 348 14.18 -13.97 0.35
CA GLY A 348 14.59 -12.57 0.38
C GLY A 348 13.49 -11.63 0.86
N GLU A 349 13.69 -10.35 0.57
CA GLU A 349 12.80 -9.26 0.98
C GLU A 349 11.74 -8.97 -0.08
N PHE A 350 10.51 -8.77 0.37
CA PHE A 350 9.36 -8.51 -0.49
C PHE A 350 8.63 -7.26 -0.02
N VAL A 351 8.23 -6.42 -0.98
CA VAL A 351 7.48 -5.18 -0.74
C VAL A 351 6.07 -5.34 -1.27
N ARG A 352 5.10 -4.97 -0.45
CA ARG A 352 3.68 -5.04 -0.77
C ARG A 352 3.34 -4.06 -1.90
N GLN A 353 2.57 -4.53 -2.86
CA GLN A 353 2.08 -3.75 -4.00
C GLN A 353 0.78 -3.05 -3.60
N VAL A 354 0.86 -1.78 -3.20
CA VAL A 354 -0.30 -1.00 -2.70
C VAL A 354 -1.40 -0.93 -3.78
N GLY A 355 -2.65 -1.14 -3.37
CA GLY A 355 -3.80 -1.14 -4.27
C GLY A 355 -3.94 -2.39 -5.16
N ARG A 356 -2.97 -3.32 -5.10
CA ARG A 356 -3.01 -4.57 -5.85
C ARG A 356 -3.33 -5.75 -4.93
N GLU A 357 -4.38 -6.48 -5.27
CA GLU A 357 -4.78 -7.69 -4.56
C GLU A 357 -4.94 -8.89 -5.50
N VAL A 358 -4.86 -10.07 -4.92
CA VAL A 358 -5.20 -11.34 -5.54
C VAL A 358 -5.99 -12.14 -4.52
N ASN A 359 -7.20 -12.58 -4.87
CA ASN A 359 -8.07 -13.35 -3.98
C ASN A 359 -8.30 -12.66 -2.62
N HIS A 360 -8.54 -11.34 -2.62
CA HIS A 360 -8.76 -10.52 -1.41
C HIS A 360 -7.62 -10.57 -0.39
N ARG A 361 -6.39 -10.62 -0.91
CA ARG A 361 -5.14 -10.60 -0.14
C ARG A 361 -4.10 -9.73 -0.82
N PRO A 362 -3.19 -9.12 -0.03
CA PRO A 362 -2.11 -8.32 -0.58
C PRO A 362 -1.13 -9.18 -1.41
N VAL A 363 -0.57 -8.55 -2.44
CA VAL A 363 0.49 -9.13 -3.27
C VAL A 363 1.82 -8.45 -2.94
N TYR A 364 2.92 -9.19 -2.94
CA TYR A 364 4.25 -8.62 -2.73
C TYR A 364 5.20 -8.97 -3.88
N SER A 365 6.09 -8.05 -4.22
CA SER A 365 7.17 -8.24 -5.19
C SER A 365 8.52 -8.30 -4.49
N GLN A 366 9.41 -9.17 -4.95
CA GLN A 366 10.75 -9.25 -4.38
C GLN A 366 11.57 -7.98 -4.71
N VAL A 367 12.27 -7.45 -3.72
CA VAL A 367 13.25 -6.37 -3.90
C VAL A 367 14.39 -6.87 -4.77
N GLY A 368 14.74 -6.13 -5.84
CA GLY A 368 15.77 -6.52 -6.80
C GLY A 368 15.32 -7.55 -7.85
N ASN A 369 14.08 -8.08 -7.77
CA ASN A 369 13.56 -9.03 -8.78
C ASN A 369 12.03 -9.02 -8.84
N GLU A 370 11.45 -8.14 -9.66
CA GLU A 370 10.00 -8.02 -9.80
C GLU A 370 9.30 -9.26 -10.40
N ASN A 371 10.05 -10.20 -11.00
CA ASN A 371 9.48 -11.43 -11.52
C ASN A 371 9.20 -12.48 -10.44
N ARG A 372 9.62 -12.23 -9.20
CA ARG A 372 9.36 -13.11 -8.05
C ARG A 372 8.34 -12.45 -7.15
N MET A 373 7.22 -13.14 -6.96
CA MET A 373 6.04 -12.62 -6.29
C MET A 373 5.63 -13.51 -5.13
N LEU A 374 5.02 -12.90 -4.12
CA LEU A 374 4.36 -13.57 -3.01
C LEU A 374 2.86 -13.26 -3.07
N TRP A 375 2.01 -14.29 -3.10
CA TRP A 375 0.56 -14.12 -3.22
C TRP A 375 -0.22 -15.23 -2.52
N TYR A 376 -1.52 -15.01 -2.38
CA TYR A 376 -2.44 -15.97 -1.81
C TYR A 376 -3.30 -16.65 -2.88
N SER A 377 -3.44 -17.97 -2.81
CA SER A 377 -4.34 -18.74 -3.67
C SER A 377 -4.79 -20.03 -2.97
N VAL A 378 -6.09 -20.31 -3.01
CA VAL A 378 -6.69 -21.62 -2.61
C VAL A 378 -6.24 -22.10 -1.21
N GLY A 379 -6.12 -21.20 -0.23
CA GLY A 379 -5.72 -21.57 1.13
C GLY A 379 -4.22 -21.59 1.40
N TYR A 380 -3.41 -21.16 0.44
CA TYR A 380 -1.96 -21.13 0.55
C TYR A 380 -1.41 -19.74 0.25
N TRP A 381 -0.36 -19.37 0.97
CA TRP A 381 0.59 -18.38 0.49
C TRP A 381 1.62 -19.06 -0.40
N TYR A 382 1.91 -18.47 -1.56
CA TYR A 382 2.86 -18.96 -2.56
C TYR A 382 3.97 -17.95 -2.78
N LEU A 383 5.19 -18.45 -2.96
CA LEU A 383 6.32 -17.73 -3.54
C LEU A 383 6.63 -18.34 -4.91
N GLY A 384 6.50 -17.55 -5.97
CA GLY A 384 6.59 -18.03 -7.35
C GLY A 384 6.81 -16.92 -8.36
N ARG A 385 6.53 -17.19 -9.64
CA ARG A 385 6.76 -16.23 -10.72
C ARG A 385 5.59 -15.25 -10.91
N LYS A 386 5.88 -14.08 -11.48
CA LYS A 386 4.88 -13.04 -11.77
C LYS A 386 3.78 -13.50 -12.74
N ASP A 387 4.09 -14.38 -13.69
CA ASP A 387 3.11 -14.98 -14.63
C ASP A 387 2.27 -16.11 -14.01
N GLU A 388 2.60 -16.51 -12.78
CA GLU A 388 1.85 -17.50 -11.99
C GLU A 388 0.91 -16.86 -10.98
N LEU A 389 0.89 -15.54 -10.91
CA LEU A 389 0.14 -14.79 -9.91
C LEU A 389 -1.34 -15.20 -9.91
N GLY A 390 -1.84 -15.57 -8.72
CA GLY A 390 -3.22 -16.05 -8.51
C GLY A 390 -3.43 -17.54 -8.74
N LYS A 391 -2.49 -18.23 -9.39
CA LYS A 391 -2.53 -19.69 -9.56
C LYS A 391 -2.11 -20.40 -8.28
N SER A 392 -2.46 -21.68 -8.16
CA SER A 392 -2.13 -22.54 -7.02
C SER A 392 -0.79 -23.27 -7.24
N GLN A 393 0.26 -22.54 -7.63
CA GLN A 393 1.58 -23.09 -7.94
C GLN A 393 2.68 -22.11 -7.54
N GLY A 394 3.88 -22.60 -7.26
CA GLY A 394 5.05 -21.79 -6.92
C GLY A 394 6.22 -22.66 -6.45
N TRP A 395 7.37 -22.04 -6.22
CA TRP A 395 8.55 -22.75 -5.69
C TRP A 395 8.40 -23.09 -4.21
N LEU A 396 7.75 -22.21 -3.45
CA LEU A 396 7.43 -22.46 -2.04
C LEU A 396 5.96 -22.15 -1.77
N CYS A 397 5.37 -22.86 -0.81
CA CYS A 397 4.04 -22.55 -0.32
C CYS A 397 3.87 -22.86 1.16
N VAL A 398 2.90 -22.22 1.80
CA VAL A 398 2.46 -22.54 3.16
C VAL A 398 0.95 -22.58 3.21
N ARG A 399 0.37 -23.65 3.76
CA ARG A 399 -1.07 -23.81 3.90
C ARG A 399 -1.56 -23.05 5.13
N ASP A 400 -1.96 -21.81 4.95
CA ASP A 400 -2.37 -20.96 6.06
C ASP A 400 -3.29 -19.83 5.57
N PRO A 401 -4.49 -19.63 6.15
CA PRO A 401 -5.43 -18.60 5.69
C PRO A 401 -5.07 -17.19 6.18
N ALA A 402 -3.93 -17.03 6.86
CA ALA A 402 -3.43 -15.77 7.37
C ALA A 402 -3.69 -14.60 6.38
N PRO A 403 -4.20 -13.46 6.89
CA PRO A 403 -4.50 -12.29 6.04
C PRO A 403 -3.25 -11.69 5.37
N ALA A 404 -2.07 -12.02 5.88
CA ALA A 404 -0.79 -11.57 5.39
C ALA A 404 0.27 -12.67 5.60
N PRO A 405 1.33 -12.74 4.77
CA PRO A 405 2.27 -13.85 4.79
C PRO A 405 3.11 -13.92 6.07
N GLU A 406 3.42 -12.79 6.70
CA GLU A 406 4.17 -12.72 7.96
C GLU A 406 3.37 -13.23 9.16
N LEU A 407 2.07 -13.44 8.99
CA LEU A 407 1.18 -13.95 10.01
C LEU A 407 0.96 -15.47 9.90
N THR A 408 1.61 -16.11 8.92
CA THR A 408 1.55 -17.56 8.73
C THR A 408 2.21 -18.27 9.90
N GLN A 409 1.57 -19.34 10.39
CA GLN A 409 2.05 -20.14 11.52
C GLN A 409 2.42 -21.56 11.08
N SER A 410 1.85 -22.00 9.95
CA SER A 410 2.06 -23.34 9.41
C SER A 410 3.46 -23.52 8.82
N ILE A 411 3.84 -24.78 8.59
CA ILE A 411 5.13 -25.15 8.01
C ILE A 411 5.15 -24.79 6.53
N TRP A 412 6.17 -24.02 6.12
CA TRP A 412 6.47 -23.76 4.72
C TRP A 412 6.95 -25.04 4.05
N ARG A 413 6.61 -25.22 2.78
CA ARG A 413 7.06 -26.31 1.93
C ARG A 413 7.75 -25.77 0.70
N VAL A 414 8.74 -26.50 0.20
CA VAL A 414 9.52 -26.16 -0.98
C VAL A 414 9.43 -27.27 -2.03
N GLY A 415 9.23 -26.89 -3.29
CA GLY A 415 9.12 -27.83 -4.41
C GLY A 415 10.47 -28.12 -5.07
N ASP A 416 10.74 -29.39 -5.39
CA ASP A 416 11.90 -29.78 -6.22
C ASP A 416 11.55 -29.92 -7.72
N GLY A 417 10.27 -29.76 -8.08
CA GLY A 417 9.72 -29.95 -9.41
C GLY A 417 8.82 -31.19 -9.54
N GLU A 418 8.94 -32.15 -8.63
CA GLU A 418 8.12 -33.37 -8.56
C GLU A 418 7.26 -33.42 -7.29
N ALA A 419 7.83 -33.04 -6.14
CA ALA A 419 7.19 -33.11 -4.83
C ALA A 419 7.45 -31.85 -3.99
N LEU A 420 6.67 -31.70 -2.91
CA LEU A 420 6.84 -30.66 -1.90
C LEU A 420 7.48 -31.26 -0.65
N HIS A 421 8.52 -30.60 -0.14
CA HIS A 421 9.26 -30.99 1.07
C HIS A 421 9.05 -29.97 2.18
N ASP A 422 8.94 -30.43 3.43
CA ASP A 422 8.80 -29.54 4.58
C ASP A 422 10.08 -28.72 4.80
N ALA A 423 9.92 -27.42 4.96
CA ALA A 423 10.96 -26.45 5.26
C ALA A 423 10.62 -25.72 6.58
N PRO A 424 10.71 -26.41 7.74
CA PRO A 424 10.25 -25.89 9.04
C PRO A 424 11.01 -24.65 9.50
N HIS A 425 12.22 -24.45 9.00
CA HIS A 425 13.08 -23.31 9.29
C HIS A 425 12.83 -22.11 8.38
N VAL A 426 12.03 -22.25 7.31
CA VAL A 426 11.59 -21.11 6.50
C VAL A 426 10.44 -20.41 7.20
N LYS A 427 10.56 -19.10 7.36
CA LYS A 427 9.56 -18.21 7.95
C LYS A 427 9.39 -16.97 7.11
N CYS A 428 8.19 -16.39 7.21
CA CYS A 428 7.93 -15.05 6.73
C CYS A 428 7.73 -14.14 7.94
N ALA A 429 8.45 -13.03 8.00
CA ALA A 429 8.40 -12.07 9.10
C ALA A 429 8.26 -10.65 8.55
N ALA A 430 7.56 -9.78 9.28
CA ALA A 430 7.56 -8.36 8.98
C ALA A 430 8.97 -7.79 9.13
N ILE A 431 9.36 -6.88 8.25
CA ILE A 431 10.57 -6.08 8.43
C ILE A 431 10.19 -4.62 8.44
N GLY A 432 10.70 -3.92 9.44
CA GLY A 432 10.51 -2.49 9.64
C GLY A 432 11.75 -1.69 9.28
N ALA A 433 11.94 -0.59 9.98
CA ALA A 433 13.14 0.21 9.89
C ALA A 433 14.36 -0.63 10.30
N ARG A 434 15.47 -0.45 9.57
CA ARG A 434 16.75 -1.11 9.88
C ARG A 434 17.41 -0.52 11.13
N CYS A 435 17.04 0.70 11.47
CA CYS A 435 17.45 1.37 12.69
C CYS A 435 16.20 1.85 13.41
N ILE A 436 16.19 1.71 14.73
CA ILE A 436 15.14 2.23 15.61
C ILE A 436 15.82 3.01 16.71
N GLU A 437 15.08 3.95 17.30
CA GLU A 437 15.54 4.66 18.48
C GLU A 437 14.52 4.49 19.60
N VAL A 438 15.00 3.98 20.75
CA VAL A 438 14.22 3.94 21.99
C VAL A 438 14.45 5.29 22.66
N LEU A 439 13.39 6.10 22.77
CA LEU A 439 13.47 7.50 23.20
C LEU A 439 12.41 7.87 24.24
N GLY A 440 12.59 9.03 24.87
CA GLY A 440 11.74 9.54 25.93
C GLY A 440 12.41 9.64 27.30
N GLU A 441 11.65 10.09 28.30
CA GLU A 441 12.11 10.15 29.69
C GLU A 441 11.51 8.97 30.48
N PRO A 442 12.33 7.98 30.88
CA PRO A 442 11.84 6.87 31.67
C PRO A 442 11.49 7.33 33.08
N VAL A 443 10.48 6.70 33.69
CA VAL A 443 10.05 7.02 35.06
C VAL A 443 11.24 6.97 36.05
N GLY A 444 11.44 8.06 36.79
CA GLY A 444 12.57 8.21 37.71
C GLY A 444 13.96 8.20 37.06
N HIS A 445 14.05 8.42 35.75
CA HIS A 445 15.27 8.30 34.93
C HIS A 445 15.95 6.92 34.99
N LEU A 446 15.24 5.89 35.45
CA LEU A 446 15.75 4.52 35.54
C LEU A 446 16.10 3.97 34.16
N HIS A 447 17.26 3.33 34.04
CA HIS A 447 17.75 2.66 32.81
C HIS A 447 17.81 3.57 31.57
N LYS A 448 17.90 4.89 31.75
CA LYS A 448 18.07 5.86 30.65
C LYS A 448 19.30 5.57 29.79
N ASP A 449 20.36 5.02 30.38
CA ASP A 449 21.57 4.59 29.68
C ASP A 449 21.35 3.39 28.73
N LYS A 450 20.22 2.69 28.84
CA LYS A 450 19.85 1.58 27.95
C LYS A 450 19.11 2.05 26.70
N MET A 451 18.63 3.29 26.69
CA MET A 451 17.93 3.92 25.56
C MET A 451 18.93 4.43 24.50
N GLY A 452 18.41 4.82 23.33
CA GLY A 452 19.18 5.28 22.18
C GLY A 452 18.94 4.42 20.93
N GLU A 453 19.91 4.41 20.02
CA GLU A 453 19.80 3.76 18.72
C GLU A 453 20.07 2.26 18.77
N PHE A 454 19.26 1.51 18.03
CA PHE A 454 19.43 0.09 17.82
C PHE A 454 19.33 -0.26 16.34
N LYS A 455 20.22 -1.11 15.85
CA LYS A 455 20.26 -1.62 14.48
C LYS A 455 19.73 -3.03 14.44
N MET A 456 18.90 -3.31 13.45
CA MET A 456 18.33 -4.63 13.25
C MET A 456 19.43 -5.63 12.88
N ILE A 457 19.47 -6.78 13.54
CA ILE A 457 20.35 -7.87 13.16
C ILE A 457 19.68 -8.66 12.05
N ALA A 458 20.25 -8.59 10.84
CA ALA A 458 19.73 -9.31 9.69
C ALA A 458 19.70 -10.83 9.96
N ALA A 459 18.60 -11.49 9.55
CA ALA A 459 18.37 -12.94 9.70
C ALA A 459 18.30 -13.49 11.13
N GLN A 460 18.29 -12.64 12.16
CA GLN A 460 18.00 -13.06 13.53
C GLN A 460 16.60 -12.62 13.94
N GLU A 461 15.76 -13.59 14.28
CA GLU A 461 14.42 -13.36 14.79
C GLU A 461 14.18 -14.12 16.10
N VAL A 462 13.26 -13.59 16.90
CA VAL A 462 12.73 -14.29 18.08
C VAL A 462 11.20 -14.32 17.92
N ASN A 463 10.63 -15.52 17.83
CA ASN A 463 9.18 -15.73 17.61
C ASN A 463 8.61 -15.00 16.37
N GLY A 464 9.33 -15.04 15.24
CA GLY A 464 8.89 -14.41 13.98
C GLY A 464 8.95 -12.87 13.98
N LYS A 465 9.67 -12.27 14.93
CA LYS A 465 9.84 -10.82 15.07
C LYS A 465 11.33 -10.43 15.04
N PRO A 466 11.67 -9.27 14.46
CA PRO A 466 13.06 -8.83 14.32
C PRO A 466 13.72 -8.54 15.67
N VAL A 467 15.04 -8.73 15.71
CA VAL A 467 15.90 -8.40 16.84
C VAL A 467 16.77 -7.20 16.49
N TYR A 468 16.95 -6.29 17.43
CA TYR A 468 17.80 -5.11 17.26
C TYR A 468 18.89 -5.08 18.34
N GLU A 469 20.06 -4.61 17.95
CA GLU A 469 21.25 -4.43 18.80
C GLU A 469 21.58 -2.96 18.95
N LYS A 470 21.95 -2.52 20.15
CA LYS A 470 22.27 -1.13 20.42
C LYS A 470 23.60 -0.71 19.80
N ASP A 471 23.65 0.48 19.20
CA ASP A 471 24.88 1.14 18.76
C ASP A 471 25.29 2.21 19.79
N PRO A 472 26.52 2.18 20.37
CA PRO A 472 27.64 1.26 20.12
C PRO A 472 27.70 0.03 21.05
N SER A 473 26.72 -0.16 21.94
CA SER A 473 26.74 -1.25 22.93
C SER A 473 26.12 -2.54 22.39
N VAL A 474 26.94 -3.46 21.92
CA VAL A 474 26.50 -4.80 21.45
C VAL A 474 25.87 -5.70 22.53
N SER A 475 25.88 -5.24 23.78
CA SER A 475 25.32 -5.97 24.93
C SER A 475 23.82 -5.72 25.17
N HIS A 476 23.26 -4.66 24.58
CA HIS A 476 21.87 -4.26 24.77
C HIS A 476 21.06 -4.58 23.52
N MET A 477 19.88 -5.19 23.71
CA MET A 477 19.04 -5.68 22.64
C MET A 477 17.61 -5.19 22.78
N VAL A 478 16.90 -5.10 21.66
CA VAL A 478 15.44 -5.06 21.58
C VAL A 478 14.95 -6.33 20.91
N TRP A 479 14.02 -7.03 21.55
CA TRP A 479 13.41 -8.24 20.99
C TRP A 479 12.00 -8.42 21.49
N ALA A 480 11.24 -9.29 20.81
CA ALA A 480 9.95 -9.73 21.27
C ALA A 480 10.00 -11.15 21.84
N ALA A 481 9.40 -11.35 23.01
CA ALA A 481 9.23 -12.68 23.59
C ALA A 481 7.91 -12.76 24.34
N ASN A 482 7.15 -13.84 24.09
CA ASN A 482 5.92 -14.13 24.80
C ASN A 482 4.96 -12.93 24.86
N GLY A 483 4.57 -12.34 23.72
CA GLY A 483 3.61 -11.22 23.69
C GLY A 483 4.10 -9.88 24.28
N TYR A 484 5.38 -9.78 24.67
CA TYR A 484 6.03 -8.53 25.07
C TYR A 484 7.17 -8.19 24.13
N TRP A 485 7.46 -6.90 24.01
CA TRP A 485 8.75 -6.37 23.55
C TRP A 485 9.59 -5.99 24.76
N TYR A 486 10.90 -6.22 24.69
CA TYR A 486 11.85 -5.96 25.76
C TYR A 486 13.00 -5.08 25.29
N VAL A 487 13.55 -4.30 26.21
CA VAL A 487 14.92 -3.79 26.15
C VAL A 487 15.71 -4.48 27.25
N GLY A 488 16.76 -5.21 26.91
CA GLY A 488 17.48 -6.07 27.85
C GLY A 488 18.85 -6.52 27.34
N LYS A 489 19.43 -7.54 27.95
CA LYS A 489 20.78 -8.01 27.59
C LYS A 489 20.77 -9.03 26.45
N ARG A 490 21.89 -9.10 25.73
CA ARG A 490 22.12 -10.12 24.68
C ARG A 490 22.03 -11.56 25.18
N ASP A 491 22.49 -11.87 26.39
CA ASP A 491 22.39 -13.21 26.99
C ASP A 491 20.98 -13.54 27.51
N GLU A 492 20.08 -12.55 27.54
CA GLU A 492 18.67 -12.67 27.87
C GLU A 492 17.78 -12.78 26.62
N LEU A 493 18.36 -12.78 25.42
CA LEU A 493 17.61 -12.83 24.17
C LEU A 493 16.65 -14.03 24.13
N GLY A 494 15.38 -13.75 23.84
CA GLY A 494 14.31 -14.74 23.83
C GLY A 494 13.72 -15.11 25.19
N LYS A 495 14.33 -14.65 26.29
CA LYS A 495 13.79 -14.82 27.66
C LYS A 495 12.79 -13.72 27.99
N GLN A 496 12.01 -13.93 29.06
CA GLN A 496 11.12 -12.94 29.67
C GLN A 496 11.89 -12.10 30.70
N ALA A 497 12.94 -11.43 30.26
CA ALA A 497 13.81 -10.65 31.14
C ALA A 497 14.27 -9.39 30.40
N GLY A 498 14.36 -8.28 31.12
CA GLY A 498 14.82 -7.01 30.56
C GLY A 498 14.70 -5.89 31.58
N TRP A 499 15.23 -4.73 31.22
CA TRP A 499 15.09 -3.49 32.00
C TRP A 499 13.79 -2.77 31.69
N MET A 500 13.31 -2.92 30.45
CA MET A 500 12.09 -2.32 29.95
C MET A 500 11.27 -3.40 29.26
N GLN A 501 9.96 -3.36 29.42
CA GLN A 501 9.05 -4.24 28.69
C GLN A 501 7.78 -3.51 28.30
N VAL A 502 7.14 -3.93 27.21
CA VAL A 502 5.82 -3.45 26.81
C VAL A 502 5.04 -4.58 26.22
N ARG A 503 3.76 -4.66 26.58
CA ARG A 503 2.88 -5.66 26.01
C ARG A 503 2.28 -5.14 24.71
N ASP A 504 2.69 -5.69 23.58
CA ASP A 504 2.13 -5.34 22.28
C ASP A 504 2.26 -6.49 21.29
N SER A 505 1.21 -6.73 20.51
CA SER A 505 1.22 -7.74 19.46
C SER A 505 1.93 -7.29 18.18
N SER A 506 2.29 -6.00 18.05
CA SER A 506 2.94 -5.42 16.86
C SER A 506 4.11 -6.26 16.38
N SER A 507 4.14 -6.53 15.07
CA SER A 507 5.20 -7.29 14.42
C SER A 507 6.52 -6.52 14.42
N LEU A 508 6.45 -5.19 14.49
CA LEU A 508 7.58 -4.27 14.47
C LEU A 508 7.58 -3.39 15.73
N PRO A 509 8.75 -3.04 16.30
CA PRO A 509 8.80 -2.28 17.53
C PRO A 509 8.39 -0.81 17.36
N GLU A 510 8.62 -0.20 16.20
CA GLU A 510 8.13 1.16 15.87
C GLU A 510 6.61 1.26 15.70
N GLU A 511 5.90 0.12 15.69
CA GLU A 511 4.44 0.06 15.69
C GLU A 511 3.86 -0.16 17.09
N ILE A 512 4.70 -0.21 18.13
CA ILE A 512 4.24 -0.37 19.51
C ILE A 512 3.42 0.86 19.91
N CYS A 513 2.23 0.61 20.43
CA CYS A 513 1.34 1.63 21.00
C CYS A 513 1.08 1.39 22.49
N GLY A 514 1.50 0.25 23.03
CA GLY A 514 1.40 -0.06 24.45
C GLY A 514 2.25 0.86 25.32
N VAL A 515 1.85 0.99 26.60
CA VAL A 515 2.62 1.75 27.59
C VAL A 515 3.80 0.91 28.07
N TRP A 516 5.01 1.44 27.90
CA TRP A 516 6.23 0.81 28.39
C TRP A 516 6.27 0.76 29.91
N GLN A 517 6.86 -0.32 30.42
CA GLN A 517 7.10 -0.55 31.83
C GLN A 517 8.60 -0.65 32.08
N ILE A 518 9.05 -0.08 33.19
CA ILE A 518 10.46 -0.01 33.59
C ILE A 518 10.65 -0.80 34.87
N TRP A 519 11.66 -1.67 34.91
CA TRP A 519 11.95 -2.49 36.08
C TRP A 519 12.63 -1.65 37.17
N ASN A 520 11.96 -1.46 38.30
CA ASN A 520 12.56 -0.86 39.48
C ASN A 520 13.20 -1.94 40.35
N GLN A 521 14.54 -1.94 40.41
CA GLN A 521 15.29 -2.93 41.16
C GLN A 521 15.14 -2.79 42.69
N SER A 522 14.98 -1.57 43.22
CA SER A 522 14.84 -1.35 44.67
C SER A 522 13.47 -1.81 45.17
N GLU A 523 12.42 -1.53 44.39
CA GLU A 523 11.04 -1.89 44.73
C GLU A 523 10.62 -3.28 44.20
N LYS A 524 11.47 -3.92 43.39
CA LYS A 524 11.24 -5.23 42.74
C LYS A 524 9.88 -5.30 42.01
N ARG A 525 9.54 -4.23 41.28
CA ARG A 525 8.29 -4.14 40.52
C ARG A 525 8.49 -3.40 39.19
N TRP A 526 7.59 -3.68 38.26
CA TRP A 526 7.45 -2.93 37.02
C TRP A 526 6.66 -1.64 37.25
N MET A 527 7.14 -0.53 36.71
CA MET A 527 6.49 0.78 36.79
C MET A 527 6.11 1.28 35.40
N ALA A 528 4.88 1.75 35.22
CA ALA A 528 4.46 2.34 33.94
C ALA A 528 5.28 3.61 33.62
N SER A 529 5.62 3.80 32.36
CA SER A 529 6.45 4.88 31.86
C SER A 529 5.94 5.35 30.50
N GLU A 530 4.96 6.24 30.52
CA GLU A 530 4.26 6.76 29.33
C GLU A 530 5.16 7.55 28.38
N GLY A 531 6.27 8.09 28.87
CA GLY A 531 7.22 8.86 28.05
C GLY A 531 8.08 8.02 27.11
N VAL A 532 8.19 6.69 27.34
CA VAL A 532 9.08 5.82 26.57
C VAL A 532 8.36 5.28 25.33
N ARG A 533 9.05 5.32 24.20
CA ARG A 533 8.55 4.83 22.91
C ARG A 533 9.70 4.39 22.00
N VAL A 534 9.32 3.73 20.92
CA VAL A 534 10.24 3.34 19.85
C VAL A 534 9.84 4.05 18.58
N THR A 535 10.79 4.74 17.98
CA THR A 535 10.60 5.43 16.71
C THR A 535 11.48 4.77 15.65
N ALA A 536 10.90 4.52 14.48
CA ALA A 536 11.66 4.13 13.32
C ALA A 536 12.58 5.29 12.93
N VAL A 537 13.87 5.00 12.79
CA VAL A 537 14.84 6.01 12.40
C VAL A 537 15.55 5.52 11.14
N GLY A 538 15.58 6.38 10.12
CA GLY A 538 16.19 6.02 8.84
C GLY A 538 17.71 6.00 8.94
N ASN A 539 18.38 6.21 7.83
CA ASN A 539 19.79 6.49 7.81
C ASN A 539 20.10 7.80 8.55
N ILE A 540 21.29 7.89 9.13
CA ILE A 540 21.74 9.13 9.78
C ILE A 540 21.87 10.28 8.77
N GLN A 541 22.07 9.96 7.50
CA GLN A 541 22.15 10.92 6.41
C GLN A 541 21.28 10.43 5.26
N VAL A 542 20.51 11.35 4.69
CA VAL A 542 19.64 11.12 3.52
C VAL A 542 19.83 12.24 2.53
N SER A 543 19.52 11.99 1.25
CA SER A 543 19.53 13.01 0.21
C SER A 543 18.14 13.15 -0.38
N VAL A 544 17.60 14.36 -0.40
CA VAL A 544 16.40 14.70 -1.16
C VAL A 544 16.86 15.43 -2.41
N SER A 545 16.74 14.80 -3.57
CA SER A 545 17.28 15.34 -4.82
C SER A 545 16.49 14.88 -6.04
N GLY A 546 16.63 15.63 -7.12
CA GLY A 546 16.02 15.38 -8.41
C GLY A 546 15.85 16.67 -9.21
N PRO A 547 15.44 16.57 -10.48
CA PRO A 547 15.22 17.75 -11.30
C PRO A 547 13.99 18.52 -10.80
N MET A 548 14.09 19.85 -10.81
CA MET A 548 12.96 20.74 -10.54
C MET A 548 11.86 20.54 -11.59
N PRO A 549 10.57 20.63 -11.20
CA PRO A 549 9.49 20.63 -12.17
C PRO A 549 9.62 21.87 -13.07
N PRO A 550 9.32 21.78 -14.38
CA PRO A 550 9.40 22.94 -15.27
C PRO A 550 8.54 24.12 -14.83
N SER A 551 7.44 23.86 -14.11
CA SER A 551 6.48 24.85 -13.62
C SER A 551 6.92 25.59 -12.35
N CYS A 552 8.00 25.17 -11.69
CA CYS A 552 8.49 25.84 -10.47
C CYS A 552 9.99 25.58 -10.26
N SER A 553 10.78 26.65 -10.25
CA SER A 553 12.22 26.62 -9.92
C SER A 553 12.54 27.13 -8.51
N LEU A 554 11.52 27.54 -7.75
CA LEU A 554 11.69 28.02 -6.37
C LEU A 554 12.14 26.89 -5.44
N HIS A 555 12.85 27.26 -4.38
CA HIS A 555 13.29 26.36 -3.31
C HIS A 555 14.14 25.16 -3.76
N ALA A 556 14.72 25.21 -4.97
CA ALA A 556 15.69 24.22 -5.44
C ALA A 556 16.91 24.13 -4.49
N ASP A 557 17.31 25.28 -3.94
CA ASP A 557 18.36 25.39 -2.94
C ASP A 557 18.03 24.67 -1.63
N LYS A 558 16.75 24.43 -1.33
CA LYS A 558 16.33 23.77 -0.08
C LYS A 558 16.44 22.24 -0.12
N LEU A 559 16.62 21.66 -1.30
CA LEU A 559 16.93 20.24 -1.47
C LEU A 559 18.41 19.96 -1.20
N GLY A 560 18.78 18.69 -1.05
CA GLY A 560 20.15 18.26 -0.82
C GLY A 560 20.29 17.25 0.31
N GLU A 561 21.41 17.33 1.03
CA GLU A 561 21.77 16.38 2.08
C GLU A 561 21.26 16.80 3.45
N PHE A 562 20.56 15.89 4.10
CA PHE A 562 19.99 16.06 5.43
C PHE A 562 20.59 15.07 6.41
N ILE A 563 20.90 15.53 7.61
CA ILE A 563 21.47 14.75 8.71
C ILE A 563 20.43 14.63 9.82
N ARG A 564 20.14 13.41 10.25
CA ARG A 564 19.18 13.11 11.31
C ARG A 564 19.68 13.66 12.65
N LEU A 565 18.80 14.30 13.42
CA LEU A 565 19.08 14.71 14.80
C LEU A 565 18.72 13.58 15.76
N LYS A 566 19.69 13.07 16.51
CA LYS A 566 19.51 11.93 17.43
C LYS A 566 18.72 12.33 18.68
N GLY A 567 17.88 11.43 19.18
CA GLY A 567 17.05 11.65 20.37
C GLY A 567 15.96 12.71 20.20
N GLN A 568 15.73 13.18 18.97
CA GLN A 568 14.82 14.26 18.65
C GLN A 568 13.81 13.81 17.60
N GLU A 569 12.56 14.18 17.81
CA GLU A 569 11.47 13.79 16.92
C GLU A 569 10.35 14.82 16.92
N ALA A 570 9.55 14.77 15.86
CA ALA A 570 8.32 15.53 15.69
C ALA A 570 7.20 14.57 15.31
N ASN A 571 6.06 14.64 16.01
CA ASN A 571 4.88 13.80 15.73
C ASN A 571 5.14 12.28 15.75
N GLY A 572 6.16 11.80 16.48
CA GLY A 572 6.55 10.38 16.50
C GLY A 572 7.44 9.94 15.33
N TYR A 573 8.06 10.88 14.62
CA TYR A 573 8.98 10.64 13.50
C TYR A 573 10.30 11.36 13.72
N CYS A 574 11.40 10.75 13.27
CA CYS A 574 12.71 11.40 13.30
C CYS A 574 12.72 12.68 12.46
N ILE A 575 13.55 13.64 12.89
CA ILE A 575 13.76 14.92 12.19
C ILE A 575 15.19 15.00 11.67
N TYR A 576 15.35 15.71 10.57
CA TYR A 576 16.65 15.91 9.93
C TYR A 576 16.90 17.40 9.71
N LYS A 577 18.18 17.77 9.69
CA LYS A 577 18.67 19.13 9.43
C LYS A 577 19.59 19.11 8.22
N LYS A 578 19.40 20.06 7.31
CA LYS A 578 20.30 20.26 6.18
C LYS A 578 21.65 20.80 6.67
N ARG A 579 22.76 20.31 6.12
CA ARG A 579 24.10 20.79 6.51
C ARG A 579 24.23 22.29 6.21
N GLU A 580 24.73 23.06 7.18
CA GLU A 580 25.07 24.50 7.04
C GLU A 580 23.90 25.46 6.76
N GLU A 581 22.64 25.00 6.80
CA GLU A 581 21.45 25.83 6.59
C GLU A 581 20.37 25.55 7.64
N ASP A 582 19.54 26.57 7.93
CA ASP A 582 18.34 26.43 8.77
C ASP A 582 17.17 25.86 7.94
N THR A 583 17.38 24.67 7.38
CA THR A 583 16.36 23.89 6.68
C THR A 583 16.22 22.52 7.33
N MET A 584 14.98 22.12 7.61
CA MET A 584 14.62 20.89 8.31
C MET A 584 13.84 19.97 7.38
N LEU A 585 13.88 18.68 7.68
CA LEU A 585 13.02 17.64 7.11
C LEU A 585 12.29 16.90 8.24
N TRP A 586 10.96 16.83 8.18
CA TRP A 586 10.13 16.22 9.23
C TRP A 586 8.83 15.62 8.68
N HIS A 587 8.10 14.88 9.49
CA HIS A 587 6.78 14.34 9.14
C HIS A 587 5.65 15.06 9.89
N ALA A 588 4.58 15.41 9.18
CA ALA A 588 3.37 15.97 9.74
C ALA A 588 2.17 15.72 8.81
N GLY A 589 1.02 15.32 9.37
CA GLY A 589 -0.24 15.18 8.63
C GLY A 589 -0.20 14.15 7.49
N GLY A 590 0.63 13.11 7.60
CA GLY A 590 0.76 12.11 6.52
C GLY A 590 1.65 12.53 5.36
N ALA A 591 2.47 13.56 5.55
CA ALA A 591 3.47 13.97 4.59
C ALA A 591 4.83 14.22 5.24
N TRP A 592 5.89 13.95 4.48
CA TRP A 592 7.23 14.46 4.76
C TRP A 592 7.37 15.87 4.22
N TRP A 593 7.96 16.78 4.98
CA TRP A 593 8.07 18.20 4.67
C TRP A 593 9.52 18.64 4.71
N VAL A 594 9.94 19.50 3.77
CA VAL A 594 11.19 20.26 3.86
C VAL A 594 10.83 21.73 4.08
N GLY A 595 11.41 22.37 5.09
CA GLY A 595 11.00 23.72 5.48
C GLY A 595 11.85 24.33 6.60
N PRO A 596 11.52 25.55 7.04
CA PRO A 596 12.27 26.21 8.09
C PRO A 596 11.97 25.62 9.48
N PRO A 597 12.89 25.71 10.46
CA PRO A 597 12.68 25.24 11.83
C PRO A 597 11.41 25.78 12.50
N ALA A 598 10.95 26.99 12.16
CA ALA A 598 9.73 27.60 12.69
C ALA A 598 8.43 26.83 12.33
N SER A 599 8.49 26.01 11.27
CA SER A 599 7.38 25.18 10.80
C SER A 599 7.49 23.73 11.25
N LEU A 600 8.52 23.37 12.04
CA LEU A 600 8.72 22.01 12.50
C LEU A 600 7.47 21.46 13.19
N ALA A 601 7.14 20.20 12.89
CA ALA A 601 5.94 19.48 13.35
C ALA A 601 4.60 19.99 12.79
N LYS A 602 4.58 21.05 11.97
CA LYS A 602 3.38 21.57 11.31
C LYS A 602 3.26 21.03 9.88
N GLN A 603 2.06 21.11 9.31
CA GLN A 603 1.78 20.77 7.91
C GLN A 603 2.13 21.94 6.97
N ALA A 604 3.36 22.45 7.04
CA ALA A 604 3.78 23.67 6.33
C ALA A 604 5.27 23.65 5.97
N GLY A 605 5.65 23.94 4.72
CA GLY A 605 7.05 23.92 4.29
C GLY A 605 7.22 24.36 2.83
N TYR A 606 8.46 24.30 2.35
CA TYR A 606 8.83 24.56 0.95
C TYR A 606 8.52 23.35 0.04
N TRP A 607 8.79 22.14 0.54
CA TRP A 607 8.51 20.89 -0.16
C TRP A 607 7.66 19.96 0.70
N ARG A 608 6.90 19.08 0.05
CA ARG A 608 6.23 17.97 0.73
C ARG A 608 6.18 16.70 -0.11
N CYS A 609 6.06 15.54 0.53
CA CYS A 609 5.76 14.27 -0.10
C CYS A 609 4.62 13.62 0.69
N ARG A 610 3.45 13.44 0.06
CA ARG A 610 2.25 12.87 0.68
C ARG A 610 2.39 11.35 0.80
N ASP A 611 3.10 10.93 1.83
CA ASP A 611 3.46 9.54 2.08
C ASP A 611 3.56 9.26 3.60
N ALA A 612 3.02 8.12 4.01
CA ALA A 612 2.98 7.67 5.40
C ALA A 612 4.27 6.97 5.86
N ALA A 613 5.26 6.85 4.97
CA ALA A 613 6.52 6.19 5.23
C ALA A 613 7.12 6.64 6.58
N ARG A 614 7.52 5.67 7.42
CA ARG A 614 8.07 5.93 8.76
C ARG A 614 9.44 6.60 8.75
N ILE A 615 10.13 6.54 7.62
CA ILE A 615 11.44 7.16 7.37
C ILE A 615 11.40 7.80 5.97
N PRO A 616 12.10 8.92 5.72
CA PRO A 616 11.92 9.70 4.49
C PRO A 616 12.42 8.97 3.23
N GLU A 617 13.47 8.16 3.32
CA GLU A 617 13.98 7.37 2.21
C GLU A 617 13.06 6.19 1.81
N ALA A 618 12.06 5.88 2.64
CA ALA A 618 11.03 4.89 2.34
C ALA A 618 9.83 5.50 1.59
N THR A 619 9.82 6.81 1.34
CA THR A 619 8.79 7.47 0.53
C THR A 619 8.75 6.92 -0.89
N ARG A 620 7.55 6.85 -1.46
CA ARG A 620 7.25 6.34 -2.81
C ARG A 620 6.37 7.32 -3.59
N SER A 621 5.58 8.15 -2.91
CA SER A 621 4.82 9.22 -3.55
C SER A 621 5.73 10.28 -4.19
N ALA A 622 5.18 11.01 -5.17
CA ALA A 622 5.87 12.15 -5.74
C ALA A 622 6.09 13.25 -4.68
N TRP A 623 7.25 13.90 -4.77
CA TRP A 623 7.50 15.14 -4.02
C TRP A 623 6.82 16.30 -4.74
N GLU A 624 6.45 17.32 -3.99
CA GLU A 624 5.79 18.52 -4.47
C GLU A 624 6.53 19.75 -3.91
N VAL A 625 6.69 20.79 -4.73
CA VAL A 625 7.27 22.08 -4.31
C VAL A 625 6.17 23.15 -4.27
N GLY A 626 6.16 23.95 -3.20
CA GLY A 626 5.26 25.08 -3.07
C GLY A 626 5.84 26.33 -3.73
N ASP A 627 5.01 27.09 -4.45
CA ASP A 627 5.39 28.42 -4.97
C ASP A 627 4.83 29.58 -4.12
N GLY A 628 4.25 29.26 -2.96
CA GLY A 628 3.50 30.18 -2.11
C GLY A 628 1.99 30.23 -2.38
N THR A 629 1.53 29.73 -3.53
CA THR A 629 0.10 29.70 -3.92
C THR A 629 -0.44 28.29 -4.13
N ARG A 630 0.35 27.39 -4.74
CA ARG A 630 -0.01 26.01 -5.04
C ARG A 630 1.19 25.06 -4.90
N TRP A 631 0.89 23.78 -4.91
CA TRP A 631 1.87 22.69 -4.93
C TRP A 631 2.08 22.19 -6.35
N HIS A 632 3.33 22.03 -6.77
CA HIS A 632 3.74 21.53 -8.08
C HIS A 632 4.39 20.17 -7.96
N VAL A 633 3.91 19.19 -8.71
CA VAL A 633 4.43 17.81 -8.65
C VAL A 633 5.81 17.72 -9.30
N ALA A 634 6.79 17.23 -8.54
CA ALA A 634 8.14 16.93 -8.97
C ALA A 634 8.37 15.41 -8.98
N GLU A 635 7.85 14.74 -10.02
CA GLU A 635 7.78 13.26 -10.09
C GLU A 635 9.14 12.54 -9.97
N ARG A 636 10.22 13.24 -10.30
CA ARG A 636 11.59 12.71 -10.31
C ARG A 636 12.42 13.11 -9.10
N VAL A 637 11.87 13.93 -8.20
CA VAL A 637 12.49 14.18 -6.90
C VAL A 637 12.19 13.01 -5.98
N ARG A 638 13.21 12.54 -5.28
CA ARG A 638 13.15 11.40 -4.36
C ARG A 638 13.98 11.71 -3.12
N CYS A 639 13.56 11.14 -1.99
CA CYS A 639 14.46 10.97 -0.86
C CYS A 639 15.10 9.58 -0.96
N SER A 640 16.42 9.53 -0.95
CA SER A 640 17.19 8.28 -0.96
C SER A 640 18.15 8.23 0.21
N GLU A 641 18.61 7.02 0.51
CA GLU A 641 19.75 6.83 1.40
C GLU A 641 20.95 7.64 0.89
N TYR A 642 21.73 8.22 1.81
CA TYR A 642 22.99 8.85 1.43
C TYR A 642 23.97 7.77 0.98
N LEU A 643 24.34 7.81 -0.29
CA LEU A 643 25.32 6.91 -0.87
C LEU A 643 26.71 7.49 -0.65
N MET A 644 27.60 6.74 0.00
CA MET A 644 28.99 7.18 0.11
C MET A 644 29.61 7.29 -1.28
N PRO A 645 30.15 8.47 -1.69
CA PRO A 645 30.77 8.61 -3.01
C PRO A 645 32.02 7.75 -3.19
N ARG A 646 32.64 7.35 -2.08
CA ARG A 646 33.89 6.63 -2.02
C ARG A 646 33.86 5.57 -0.92
N LEU A 647 34.21 4.35 -1.27
CA LEU A 647 34.35 3.20 -0.36
C LEU A 647 35.77 2.63 -0.46
N VAL A 648 36.27 2.05 0.62
CA VAL A 648 37.54 1.32 0.61
C VAL A 648 37.30 -0.10 1.11
N LEU A 649 37.48 -1.10 0.23
CA LEU A 649 37.49 -2.50 0.62
C LEU A 649 38.91 -2.90 1.03
N LYS A 650 39.08 -3.39 2.26
CA LYS A 650 40.39 -3.68 2.84
C LYS A 650 40.36 -4.93 3.73
N GLY A 651 41.49 -5.61 3.82
CA GLY A 651 41.70 -6.81 4.62
C GLY A 651 42.65 -7.77 3.90
N PRO A 652 43.19 -8.78 4.59
CA PRO A 652 43.89 -9.89 3.96
C PRO A 652 42.89 -10.80 3.25
N THR A 653 43.28 -11.39 2.13
CA THR A 653 42.57 -12.51 1.51
C THR A 653 43.30 -13.83 1.78
N PRO A 654 42.59 -14.97 1.81
CA PRO A 654 43.23 -16.29 1.93
C PRO A 654 44.30 -16.47 0.84
N GLU A 655 45.54 -16.70 1.28
CA GLU A 655 46.71 -16.90 0.39
C GLU A 655 46.94 -15.74 -0.61
N ASP A 656 46.59 -14.50 -0.24
CA ASP A 656 46.68 -13.29 -1.08
C ASP A 656 45.90 -13.39 -2.42
N ARG A 657 44.97 -14.35 -2.51
CA ARG A 657 44.14 -14.56 -3.71
C ARG A 657 43.27 -13.34 -3.95
N HIS A 658 43.27 -12.84 -5.19
CA HIS A 658 42.47 -11.69 -5.58
C HIS A 658 42.71 -10.41 -4.74
N GLN A 659 43.83 -10.32 -4.01
CA GLN A 659 44.19 -9.14 -3.22
C GLN A 659 44.27 -7.87 -4.10
N ASP A 660 44.65 -8.02 -5.37
CA ASP A 660 44.70 -6.96 -6.36
C ASP A 660 43.33 -6.38 -6.73
N LYS A 661 42.24 -7.08 -6.38
CA LYS A 661 40.85 -6.63 -6.61
C LYS A 661 40.32 -5.74 -5.49
N LEU A 662 41.03 -5.62 -4.36
CA LEU A 662 40.63 -4.76 -3.26
C LEU A 662 41.03 -3.30 -3.51
N GLY A 663 40.63 -2.38 -2.63
CA GLY A 663 41.03 -0.97 -2.71
C GLY A 663 39.85 0.00 -2.76
N THR A 664 40.04 1.14 -3.43
CA THR A 664 39.05 2.21 -3.46
C THR A 664 38.03 2.00 -4.58
N TYR A 665 36.76 2.14 -4.25
CA TYR A 665 35.61 2.03 -5.13
C TYR A 665 34.83 3.34 -5.12
N MET A 666 34.50 3.86 -6.30
CA MET A 666 33.78 5.12 -6.50
C MET A 666 32.35 4.83 -6.94
N LEU A 667 31.40 5.53 -6.31
CA LEU A 667 29.98 5.42 -6.65
C LEU A 667 29.75 5.76 -8.13
N THR A 668 28.85 5.02 -8.78
CA THR A 668 28.41 5.30 -10.14
C THR A 668 27.01 5.89 -10.15
N ASP A 669 26.63 6.54 -11.26
CA ASP A 669 25.26 7.05 -11.46
C ASP A 669 24.24 5.95 -11.79
N GLU A 670 24.71 4.71 -12.00
CA GLU A 670 23.88 3.54 -12.30
C GLU A 670 23.52 2.77 -11.02
N THR A 671 22.48 1.94 -11.13
CA THR A 671 22.10 0.94 -10.13
C THR A 671 22.06 -0.44 -10.77
N VAL A 672 22.32 -1.48 -9.97
CA VAL A 672 22.21 -2.89 -10.38
C VAL A 672 21.30 -3.61 -9.39
N ASN A 673 20.19 -4.17 -9.86
CA ASN A 673 19.18 -4.87 -9.03
C ASN A 673 18.71 -4.03 -7.82
N ASP A 674 18.29 -2.79 -8.07
CA ASP A 674 17.78 -1.84 -7.05
C ASP A 674 18.78 -1.44 -5.96
N ARG A 675 20.08 -1.51 -6.26
CA ARG A 675 21.18 -1.14 -5.35
C ARG A 675 22.24 -0.29 -6.06
N PRO A 676 22.93 0.59 -5.34
CA PRO A 676 24.07 1.32 -5.89
C PRO A 676 25.19 0.37 -6.29
N CYS A 677 25.95 0.77 -7.29
CA CYS A 677 27.15 0.06 -7.71
C CYS A 677 28.35 1.00 -7.80
N TYR A 678 29.54 0.40 -7.77
CA TYR A 678 30.79 1.12 -7.63
C TYR A 678 31.85 0.59 -8.57
N HIS A 679 32.59 1.49 -9.22
CA HIS A 679 33.75 1.13 -10.03
C HIS A 679 35.04 1.26 -9.23
N GLN A 680 35.98 0.34 -9.43
CA GLN A 680 37.29 0.46 -8.79
C GLN A 680 38.02 1.69 -9.35
N LEU A 681 38.55 2.53 -8.44
CA LEU A 681 39.34 3.70 -8.82
C LEU A 681 40.59 3.23 -9.60
N GLY A 682 40.71 3.68 -10.84
CA GLY A 682 41.80 3.29 -11.75
C GLY A 682 41.52 2.05 -12.61
N ASN A 683 40.41 1.31 -12.40
CA ASN A 683 40.02 0.20 -13.26
C ASN A 683 38.48 0.04 -13.34
N PRO A 684 37.80 0.75 -14.25
CA PRO A 684 36.34 0.73 -14.36
C PRO A 684 35.77 -0.61 -14.84
N SER A 685 36.60 -1.50 -15.40
CA SER A 685 36.19 -2.86 -15.75
C SER A 685 35.92 -3.74 -14.53
N ARG A 686 36.31 -3.30 -13.33
CA ARG A 686 36.06 -3.97 -12.06
C ARG A 686 35.01 -3.20 -11.28
N MET A 687 33.99 -3.94 -10.85
CA MET A 687 32.78 -3.36 -10.30
C MET A 687 32.38 -4.09 -9.04
N MET A 688 31.76 -3.38 -8.11
CA MET A 688 31.00 -3.93 -7.01
C MET A 688 29.51 -3.74 -7.28
N TRP A 689 28.71 -4.80 -7.16
CA TRP A 689 27.27 -4.76 -7.41
C TRP A 689 26.51 -5.76 -6.54
N PHE A 690 25.20 -5.60 -6.46
CA PHE A 690 24.30 -6.52 -5.78
C PHE A 690 23.58 -7.45 -6.75
N LEU A 691 23.43 -8.71 -6.38
CA LEU A 691 22.52 -9.68 -6.99
C LEU A 691 22.01 -10.60 -5.89
N THR A 692 20.73 -10.50 -5.57
CA THR A 692 20.10 -11.20 -4.44
C THR A 692 20.51 -12.67 -4.35
N PRO A 693 20.99 -13.15 -3.18
CA PRO A 693 21.18 -12.45 -1.90
C PRO A 693 22.63 -11.95 -1.64
N TYR A 694 23.44 -11.74 -2.67
CA TYR A 694 24.87 -11.48 -2.55
C TYR A 694 25.29 -10.10 -3.08
N TRP A 695 26.31 -9.53 -2.44
CA TRP A 695 27.15 -8.50 -3.05
C TRP A 695 28.37 -9.15 -3.70
N TYR A 696 28.74 -8.70 -4.89
CA TYR A 696 29.81 -9.24 -5.70
C TYR A 696 30.86 -8.19 -6.04
N ILE A 697 32.10 -8.63 -6.21
CA ILE A 697 33.12 -7.91 -6.97
C ILE A 697 33.60 -8.80 -8.11
N GLY A 698 33.53 -8.26 -9.32
CA GLY A 698 33.81 -8.99 -10.54
C GLY A 698 34.01 -8.06 -11.72
N LYS A 699 33.90 -8.58 -12.93
CA LYS A 699 33.93 -7.73 -14.13
C LYS A 699 32.60 -7.02 -14.28
N SER A 700 32.62 -5.75 -14.69
CA SER A 700 31.39 -4.97 -14.92
C SER A 700 30.46 -5.62 -15.96
N VAL A 701 31.01 -6.39 -16.91
CA VAL A 701 30.23 -7.16 -17.91
C VAL A 701 29.56 -8.42 -17.34
N GLU A 702 29.99 -8.89 -16.17
CA GLU A 702 29.43 -10.06 -15.46
C GLU A 702 28.31 -9.66 -14.49
N ARG A 703 27.95 -8.37 -14.44
CA ARG A 703 26.89 -7.85 -13.56
C ARG A 703 25.57 -8.59 -13.81
N GLY A 704 24.99 -9.12 -12.74
CA GLY A 704 23.74 -9.89 -12.78
C GLY A 704 23.86 -11.37 -13.13
N LEU A 705 25.06 -11.89 -13.43
CA LEU A 705 25.25 -13.31 -13.79
C LEU A 705 25.57 -14.23 -12.61
N GLY A 706 25.66 -13.70 -11.39
CA GLY A 706 26.05 -14.46 -10.19
C GLY A 706 27.51 -14.94 -10.23
N GLN A 707 28.38 -14.18 -10.90
CA GLN A 707 29.79 -14.48 -11.06
C GLN A 707 30.64 -13.35 -10.48
N GLY A 708 31.74 -13.68 -9.82
CA GLY A 708 32.66 -12.70 -9.25
C GLY A 708 33.89 -13.38 -8.63
N TRP A 709 34.87 -12.57 -8.26
CA TRP A 709 36.06 -13.02 -7.52
C TRP A 709 35.88 -12.93 -6.01
N VAL A 710 35.05 -11.99 -5.56
CA VAL A 710 34.73 -11.75 -4.16
C VAL A 710 33.21 -11.70 -4.05
N GLN A 711 32.65 -12.33 -3.03
CA GLN A 711 31.22 -12.20 -2.72
C GLN A 711 30.98 -12.12 -1.22
N VAL A 712 29.82 -11.62 -0.82
CA VAL A 712 29.33 -11.72 0.55
C VAL A 712 27.83 -11.88 0.51
N ARG A 713 27.31 -12.84 1.27
CA ARG A 713 25.87 -13.00 1.42
C ARG A 713 25.35 -11.89 2.34
N SER A 714 24.75 -10.87 1.77
CA SER A 714 24.22 -9.73 2.52
C SER A 714 23.10 -9.06 1.72
N LEU A 715 22.00 -8.77 2.39
CA LEU A 715 20.87 -8.02 1.83
C LEU A 715 20.97 -6.51 2.07
N ALA A 716 22.14 -6.05 2.55
CA ALA A 716 22.44 -4.63 2.76
C ALA A 716 22.03 -3.78 1.54
N HIS A 717 21.46 -2.60 1.80
CA HIS A 717 21.08 -1.66 0.74
C HIS A 717 22.28 -0.92 0.16
N VAL A 718 23.30 -0.72 0.98
CA VAL A 718 24.55 -0.09 0.61
C VAL A 718 25.74 -0.89 1.17
N PRO A 719 26.91 -0.91 0.51
CA PRO A 719 28.02 -1.78 0.90
C PRO A 719 28.57 -1.54 2.32
N GLU A 720 28.48 -0.31 2.82
CA GLU A 720 28.92 0.06 4.16
C GLU A 720 28.08 -0.56 5.30
N GLN A 721 26.90 -1.09 4.98
CA GLN A 721 26.06 -1.84 5.92
C GLN A 721 26.40 -3.35 5.95
N ILE A 722 27.33 -3.82 5.12
CA ILE A 722 27.70 -5.24 5.07
C ILE A 722 28.48 -5.60 6.33
N ALA A 723 27.87 -6.44 7.18
CA ALA A 723 28.49 -7.05 8.35
C ALA A 723 28.78 -8.55 8.18
N GLY A 724 28.45 -9.13 7.01
CA GLY A 724 28.65 -10.55 6.73
C GLY A 724 30.11 -10.90 6.42
N THR A 725 30.45 -12.17 6.60
CA THR A 725 31.75 -12.72 6.20
C THR A 725 31.87 -12.74 4.69
N TRP A 726 32.85 -12.01 4.16
CA TRP A 726 33.18 -12.06 2.75
C TRP A 726 33.84 -13.38 2.40
N ALA A 727 33.73 -13.77 1.13
CA ALA A 727 34.32 -14.96 0.58
C ALA A 727 35.04 -14.66 -0.73
N ILE A 728 36.12 -15.40 -0.98
CA ILE A 728 36.99 -15.27 -2.15
C ILE A 728 36.89 -16.55 -2.99
N TRP A 729 36.75 -16.39 -4.31
CA TRP A 729 36.62 -17.52 -5.22
C TRP A 729 37.96 -18.24 -5.38
N ASN A 730 38.00 -19.54 -5.10
CA ASN A 730 39.13 -20.40 -5.42
C ASN A 730 38.90 -21.13 -6.74
N SER A 731 39.53 -20.66 -7.81
CA SER A 731 39.39 -21.26 -9.15
C SER A 731 39.97 -22.66 -9.27
N SER A 732 40.99 -23.03 -8.48
CA SER A 732 41.60 -24.37 -8.56
C SER A 732 40.72 -25.45 -7.96
N GLU A 733 40.00 -25.12 -6.89
CA GLU A 733 39.14 -26.05 -6.15
C GLU A 733 37.65 -25.87 -6.46
N LYS A 734 37.29 -24.80 -7.17
CA LYS A 734 35.91 -24.39 -7.47
C LYS A 734 35.05 -24.23 -6.22
N VAL A 735 35.63 -23.67 -5.17
CA VAL A 735 34.96 -23.40 -3.88
C VAL A 735 35.15 -21.93 -3.47
N TRP A 736 34.26 -21.44 -2.63
CA TRP A 736 34.41 -20.15 -1.95
C TRP A 736 35.14 -20.35 -0.63
N LEU A 737 36.16 -19.52 -0.38
CA LEU A 737 36.92 -19.52 0.87
C LEU A 737 36.55 -18.29 1.70
N ASP A 738 36.31 -18.47 3.00
CA ASP A 738 35.99 -17.37 3.90
C ASP A 738 37.19 -16.41 4.05
N ALA A 739 36.90 -15.11 3.97
CA ALA A 739 37.81 -13.99 4.18
C ALA A 739 37.26 -13.10 5.31
N ALA A 740 37.29 -13.62 6.54
CA ALA A 740 36.66 -13.01 7.72
C ALA A 740 37.16 -11.60 8.06
N ASP A 741 38.40 -11.28 7.72
CA ASP A 741 39.03 -9.99 8.02
C ASP A 741 38.78 -8.92 6.93
N LEU A 742 38.16 -9.31 5.81
CA LEU A 742 37.81 -8.39 4.74
C LEU A 742 36.60 -7.55 5.14
N HIS A 743 36.69 -6.23 5.02
CA HIS A 743 35.62 -5.32 5.41
C HIS A 743 35.64 -4.02 4.59
N ILE A 744 34.48 -3.35 4.55
CA ILE A 744 34.34 -2.02 3.97
C ILE A 744 34.70 -0.97 5.02
N GLN A 745 35.64 -0.09 4.69
CA GLN A 745 35.98 1.09 5.47
C GLN A 745 35.33 2.34 4.84
N ALA A 746 34.44 2.97 5.60
CA ALA A 746 33.79 4.23 5.26
C ALA A 746 34.74 5.45 5.43
N ASP A 747 34.45 6.57 4.75
CA ASP A 747 35.18 7.83 4.93
C ASP A 747 34.95 8.39 6.36
N ALA A 748 35.97 8.23 7.21
CA ALA A 748 35.91 8.63 8.62
C ALA A 748 35.68 10.14 8.82
N SER A 749 36.10 10.98 7.87
CA SER A 749 35.95 12.44 7.98
C SER A 749 34.50 12.86 7.74
N ALA A 750 33.87 12.31 6.70
CA ALA A 750 32.46 12.55 6.40
C ALA A 750 31.55 12.08 7.55
N ARG A 751 31.85 10.90 8.11
CA ARG A 751 31.13 10.35 9.26
C ARG A 751 31.26 11.22 10.51
N ALA A 752 32.47 11.68 10.86
CA ALA A 752 32.69 12.55 12.01
C ALA A 752 31.96 13.91 11.87
N ALA A 753 31.85 14.45 10.65
CA ALA A 753 31.08 15.67 10.40
C ALA A 753 29.56 15.43 10.55
N ALA A 754 29.04 14.31 10.04
CA ALA A 754 27.64 13.93 10.23
C ALA A 754 27.31 13.70 11.72
N GLU A 755 28.18 13.01 12.46
CA GLU A 755 28.00 12.77 13.89
C GLU A 755 27.97 14.07 14.71
N ARG A 756 28.74 15.10 14.32
CA ARG A 756 28.67 16.41 14.99
C ARG A 756 27.30 17.07 14.84
N VAL A 757 26.77 17.13 13.61
CA VAL A 757 25.43 17.72 13.35
C VAL A 757 24.33 16.89 14.01
N ALA A 758 24.44 15.56 13.97
CA ALA A 758 23.44 14.65 14.52
C ALA A 758 23.24 14.80 16.03
N ASN A 759 24.25 15.29 16.76
CA ASN A 759 24.19 15.54 18.20
C ASN A 759 23.89 17.02 18.54
N GLU A 760 23.59 17.87 17.55
CA GLU A 760 23.20 19.25 17.82
C GLU A 760 21.82 19.31 18.51
N PRO A 761 21.64 20.17 19.53
CA PRO A 761 20.31 20.43 20.08
C PRO A 761 19.43 21.14 19.06
N LEU A 762 18.11 20.96 19.19
CA LEU A 762 17.11 21.65 18.37
C LEU A 762 17.44 23.16 18.26
N PRO A 763 17.58 23.70 17.04
CA PRO A 763 17.74 25.13 16.87
C PRO A 763 16.48 25.85 17.38
N LEU A 764 16.62 26.65 18.44
CA LEU A 764 15.56 27.54 18.90
C LEU A 764 15.23 28.54 17.79
N PRO A 765 13.96 28.90 17.54
CA PRO A 765 13.59 29.84 16.50
C PRO A 765 14.32 31.18 16.73
N LYS A 766 15.25 31.53 15.84
CA LYS A 766 15.75 32.91 15.76
C LYS A 766 14.74 33.71 14.95
N ALA A 767 14.16 34.74 15.57
CA ALA A 767 13.25 35.64 14.88
C ALA A 767 14.04 36.44 13.83
N GLN A 768 13.96 36.07 12.55
CA GLN A 768 14.36 36.93 11.44
C GLN A 768 13.77 36.50 10.08
N ALA A 769 13.32 37.52 9.35
CA ALA A 769 12.89 37.63 7.94
C ALA A 769 11.85 36.64 7.40
N GLU A 770 10.66 37.17 7.08
CA GLU A 770 9.58 36.52 6.33
C GLU A 770 10.02 36.18 4.90
N GLU A 771 10.59 34.99 4.70
CA GLU A 771 10.46 34.30 3.41
C GLU A 771 9.01 33.81 3.27
N ALA A 772 8.46 33.81 2.05
CA ALA A 772 7.10 33.36 1.77
C ALA A 772 6.94 31.87 2.11
N ILE A 773 6.57 31.58 3.37
CA ILE A 773 6.31 30.24 3.90
C ILE A 773 4.82 29.97 3.74
N MET A 774 4.45 28.91 3.03
CA MET A 774 3.05 28.50 2.92
C MET A 774 2.61 27.87 4.26
N VAL A 775 1.94 28.65 5.12
CA VAL A 775 1.23 28.14 6.31
C VAL A 775 -0.19 27.81 5.89
N VAL A 776 -0.41 26.60 5.38
CA VAL A 776 -1.77 26.08 5.25
C VAL A 776 -2.07 25.33 6.55
N GLU A 777 -2.63 26.04 7.51
CA GLU A 777 -3.34 25.37 8.61
C GLU A 777 -4.62 24.80 7.99
N GLU A 778 -4.72 23.47 7.84
CA GLU A 778 -5.96 22.82 7.42
C GLU A 778 -7.02 22.92 8.54
N ALA A 779 -7.62 24.10 8.71
CA ALA A 779 -8.68 24.33 9.69
C ALA A 779 -10.08 24.23 9.06
N ARG A 780 -10.85 23.24 9.57
CA ARG A 780 -12.32 23.08 9.70
C ARG A 780 -13.25 23.81 8.71
N PRO A 781 -14.21 23.11 8.07
CA PRO A 781 -15.22 23.76 7.23
C PRO A 781 -16.32 24.38 8.11
N GLN A 782 -16.50 25.70 8.03
CA GLN A 782 -17.80 26.34 8.24
C GLN A 782 -18.30 26.90 6.91
N ALA A 783 -19.57 26.64 6.63
CA ALA A 783 -20.27 27.00 5.41
C ALA A 783 -20.60 28.50 5.34
N SER A 784 -20.29 29.16 4.21
CA SER A 784 -21.21 30.06 3.47
C SER A 784 -20.55 30.69 2.23
N VAL A 785 -21.38 31.02 1.26
CA VAL A 785 -21.15 31.31 -0.17
C VAL A 785 -20.71 32.76 -0.47
N VAL A 786 -19.90 32.97 -1.53
CA VAL A 786 -20.03 33.95 -2.66
C VAL A 786 -18.71 34.65 -3.13
N SER A 787 -18.29 34.25 -4.35
CA SER A 787 -17.66 34.91 -5.53
C SER A 787 -16.41 35.84 -5.54
N ILE A 788 -15.29 35.28 -6.05
CA ILE A 788 -14.39 35.59 -7.21
C ILE A 788 -13.94 37.03 -7.59
N SER A 789 -12.60 37.25 -7.67
CA SER A 789 -11.83 37.76 -8.85
C SER A 789 -10.30 37.52 -8.65
N SER A 790 -9.67 36.51 -9.28
CA SER A 790 -8.90 36.48 -10.57
C SER A 790 -7.50 37.15 -10.50
N GLN A 791 -6.34 36.49 -10.66
CA GLN A 791 -5.72 35.84 -11.86
C GLN A 791 -4.34 35.21 -11.43
N GLN A 792 -3.67 34.23 -12.08
CA GLN A 792 -3.77 33.56 -13.39
C GLN A 792 -3.06 32.16 -13.38
N VAL A 793 -3.58 31.19 -14.16
CA VAL A 793 -3.26 29.75 -14.22
C VAL A 793 -2.46 29.41 -15.49
N GLU A 794 -1.48 28.49 -15.43
CA GLU A 794 -0.75 27.99 -16.61
C GLU A 794 -1.64 27.10 -17.49
N GLN A 795 -1.69 27.40 -18.78
CA GLN A 795 -2.84 27.12 -19.65
C GLN A 795 -2.72 25.80 -20.42
N ARG A 796 -3.68 24.90 -20.20
CA ARG A 796 -4.11 23.89 -21.17
C ARG A 796 -4.66 24.59 -22.43
N HIS A 797 -4.46 24.06 -23.62
CA HIS A 797 -4.98 24.68 -24.85
C HIS A 797 -6.34 24.08 -25.19
N ASP A 798 -7.26 24.92 -25.66
CA ASP A 798 -8.58 24.45 -26.08
C ASP A 798 -8.48 23.80 -27.46
N VAL A 799 -7.65 24.37 -28.34
CA VAL A 799 -7.42 23.86 -29.71
C VAL A 799 -5.95 23.86 -30.11
N PHE A 800 -5.54 22.82 -30.85
CA PHE A 800 -4.29 22.78 -31.61
C PHE A 800 -4.57 23.03 -33.09
N LEU A 801 -3.78 23.90 -33.72
CA LEU A 801 -3.92 24.23 -35.14
C LEU A 801 -2.83 23.53 -35.96
N THR A 802 -3.23 22.69 -36.91
CA THR A 802 -2.32 22.10 -37.91
C THR A 802 -2.61 22.67 -39.29
N HIS A 803 -1.57 23.18 -39.96
CA HIS A 803 -1.66 23.85 -41.25
C HIS A 803 -0.33 23.75 -42.00
N ASP A 804 -0.34 24.12 -43.28
CA ASP A 804 0.87 24.22 -44.08
C ASP A 804 1.40 25.66 -44.13
N TRP A 805 2.71 25.81 -44.37
CA TRP A 805 3.37 27.12 -44.48
C TRP A 805 3.52 27.59 -45.93
N GLY A 806 2.87 26.90 -46.88
CA GLY A 806 2.96 27.19 -48.31
C GLY A 806 2.10 28.37 -48.74
N THR A 807 2.15 28.64 -50.04
CA THR A 807 1.31 29.61 -50.72
C THR A 807 0.20 28.88 -51.47
N ASP A 808 -1.04 29.34 -51.36
CA ASP A 808 -2.20 28.80 -52.07
C ASP A 808 -2.21 29.18 -53.57
N GLY A 809 -3.14 28.61 -54.34
CA GLY A 809 -3.29 28.87 -55.77
C GLY A 809 -3.65 30.32 -56.15
N GLU A 810 -4.00 31.17 -55.18
CA GLU A 810 -4.30 32.60 -55.35
C GLU A 810 -3.12 33.49 -54.92
N GLY A 811 -1.98 32.90 -54.55
CA GLY A 811 -0.77 33.62 -54.17
C GLY A 811 -0.75 34.07 -52.71
N ARG A 812 -1.68 33.60 -51.86
CA ARG A 812 -1.76 33.94 -50.44
C ARG A 812 -1.02 32.93 -49.58
N ARG A 813 -0.41 33.38 -48.50
CA ARG A 813 0.32 32.50 -47.56
C ARG A 813 -0.66 31.85 -46.57
N ALA A 814 -0.72 30.53 -46.53
CA ALA A 814 -1.62 29.79 -45.65
C ALA A 814 -1.37 30.14 -44.17
N GLN A 815 -0.10 30.31 -43.76
CA GLN A 815 0.29 30.78 -42.42
C GLN A 815 -0.41 32.10 -42.04
N GLU A 816 -0.43 33.09 -42.93
CA GLU A 816 -0.99 34.43 -42.63
C GLU A 816 -2.50 34.35 -42.42
N ARG A 817 -3.17 33.53 -43.23
CA ARG A 817 -4.61 33.28 -43.11
C ARG A 817 -4.95 32.56 -41.82
N VAL A 818 -4.19 31.52 -41.46
CA VAL A 818 -4.37 30.81 -40.18
C VAL A 818 -4.05 31.70 -38.99
N ALA A 819 -3.08 32.62 -39.10
CA ALA A 819 -2.81 33.62 -38.07
C ALA A 819 -3.99 34.60 -37.88
N ALA A 820 -4.66 35.00 -38.97
CA ALA A 820 -5.87 35.82 -38.89
C ALA A 820 -7.02 35.08 -38.18
N ILE A 821 -7.25 33.80 -38.52
CA ILE A 821 -8.26 32.94 -37.87
C ILE A 821 -7.91 32.73 -36.39
N THR A 822 -6.64 32.48 -36.08
CA THR A 822 -6.13 32.34 -34.71
C THR A 822 -6.46 33.57 -33.88
N ARG A 823 -6.22 34.77 -34.43
CA ARG A 823 -6.53 36.04 -33.75
C ARG A 823 -8.03 36.15 -33.48
N ALA A 824 -8.87 35.74 -34.44
CA ALA A 824 -10.32 35.79 -34.31
C ALA A 824 -10.87 34.78 -33.27
N LEU A 825 -10.28 33.59 -33.15
CA LEU A 825 -10.64 32.57 -32.14
C LEU A 825 -10.14 32.95 -30.74
N ARG A 826 -8.92 33.47 -30.63
CA ARG A 826 -8.39 34.02 -29.36
C ARG A 826 -9.22 35.20 -28.89
N GLY A 827 -9.65 36.08 -29.81
CA GLY A 827 -10.54 37.19 -29.50
C GLY A 827 -11.91 36.77 -28.96
N ARG A 828 -12.33 35.53 -29.22
CA ARG A 828 -13.56 34.92 -28.68
C ARG A 828 -13.32 34.12 -27.39
N GLY A 829 -12.09 34.06 -26.90
CA GLY A 829 -11.74 33.47 -25.61
C GLY A 829 -11.13 32.07 -25.66
N LEU A 830 -10.86 31.50 -26.84
CA LEU A 830 -10.18 30.20 -26.93
C LEU A 830 -8.67 30.34 -26.70
N ARG A 831 -8.10 29.42 -25.92
CA ARG A 831 -6.65 29.23 -25.75
C ARG A 831 -6.11 28.40 -26.90
N VAL A 832 -5.65 29.08 -27.94
CA VAL A 832 -5.19 28.45 -29.20
C VAL A 832 -3.69 28.16 -29.18
N CYS A 833 -3.31 26.89 -29.39
CA CYS A 833 -1.94 26.48 -29.68
C CYS A 833 -1.66 26.67 -31.18
N PHE A 834 -0.94 27.74 -31.53
CA PHE A 834 -0.60 28.13 -32.91
C PHE A 834 0.87 28.53 -32.99
N ASP A 835 1.55 28.05 -34.02
CA ASP A 835 2.99 28.17 -34.19
C ASP A 835 3.34 29.45 -34.96
N ASP A 836 3.39 30.58 -34.25
CA ASP A 836 3.51 31.91 -34.87
C ASP A 836 4.89 32.58 -34.75
N GLU A 837 5.93 31.88 -34.29
CA GLU A 837 7.36 32.16 -34.57
C GLU A 837 8.30 31.41 -33.62
N ARG A 838 9.31 30.74 -34.19
CA ARG A 838 10.50 30.09 -33.57
C ARG A 838 10.31 28.71 -32.90
N MET A 839 10.02 27.70 -33.72
CA MET A 839 10.40 26.31 -33.45
C MET A 839 11.92 26.09 -33.61
N GLN A 840 12.71 26.35 -32.56
CA GLN A 840 14.05 25.74 -32.40
C GLN A 840 14.00 24.67 -31.30
N GLY A 841 14.66 23.52 -31.56
CA GLY A 841 14.69 22.35 -30.66
C GLY A 841 14.05 21.10 -31.28
N ASN A 842 13.69 20.11 -30.46
CA ASN A 842 13.05 18.87 -30.90
C ASN A 842 11.57 19.12 -31.29
N VAL A 843 11.37 19.56 -32.53
CA VAL A 843 10.06 19.93 -33.11
C VAL A 843 9.02 18.81 -32.90
N VAL A 844 9.42 17.54 -32.99
CA VAL A 844 8.52 16.39 -32.81
C VAL A 844 7.96 16.31 -31.39
N ALA A 845 8.78 16.57 -30.36
CA ALA A 845 8.33 16.52 -28.97
C ALA A 845 7.30 17.63 -28.65
N LYS A 846 7.48 18.81 -29.24
CA LYS A 846 6.56 19.94 -29.09
C LYS A 846 5.24 19.74 -29.85
N MET A 847 5.29 19.11 -31.03
CA MET A 847 4.09 18.71 -31.76
C MET A 847 3.27 17.69 -30.96
N CYS A 848 3.93 16.69 -30.37
CA CYS A 848 3.27 15.70 -29.52
C CYS A 848 2.62 16.36 -28.30
N SER A 849 3.35 17.20 -27.55
CA SER A 849 2.76 17.90 -26.40
C SER A 849 1.63 18.85 -26.80
N GLY A 850 1.77 19.57 -27.91
CA GLY A 850 0.73 20.48 -28.41
C GLY A 850 -0.59 19.76 -28.73
N ILE A 851 -0.50 18.58 -29.35
CA ILE A 851 -1.68 17.74 -29.64
C ILE A 851 -2.20 17.09 -28.35
N ASP A 852 -1.34 16.52 -27.50
CA ASP A 852 -1.73 15.82 -26.27
C ASP A 852 -2.45 16.76 -25.30
N ASP A 853 -1.95 17.99 -25.16
CA ASP A 853 -2.47 19.02 -24.25
C ASP A 853 -3.66 19.83 -24.81
N SER A 854 -4.10 19.55 -26.05
CA SER A 854 -5.26 20.21 -26.68
C SER A 854 -6.49 19.30 -26.70
N ASP A 855 -7.66 19.87 -26.43
CA ASP A 855 -8.91 19.09 -26.37
C ASP A 855 -9.52 18.80 -27.76
N VAL A 856 -9.30 19.70 -28.73
CA VAL A 856 -9.79 19.60 -30.14
C VAL A 856 -8.67 19.98 -31.11
N ILE A 857 -8.62 19.33 -32.28
CA ILE A 857 -7.63 19.60 -33.32
C ILE A 857 -8.31 20.26 -34.52
N VAL A 858 -7.85 21.43 -34.93
CA VAL A 858 -8.37 22.15 -36.10
C VAL A 858 -7.39 21.99 -37.26
N VAL A 859 -7.86 21.37 -38.34
CA VAL A 859 -7.08 21.02 -39.53
C VAL A 859 -7.39 22.01 -40.63
N PHE A 860 -6.43 22.89 -40.96
CA PHE A 860 -6.58 23.85 -42.06
C PHE A 860 -6.20 23.21 -43.39
N VAL A 861 -7.22 23.01 -44.23
CA VAL A 861 -7.13 22.27 -45.48
C VAL A 861 -6.89 23.24 -46.64
N SER A 862 -5.71 23.13 -47.24
CA SER A 862 -5.30 23.69 -48.53
C SER A 862 -4.91 22.55 -49.47
N GLN A 863 -4.77 22.83 -50.78
CA GLN A 863 -4.31 21.83 -51.74
C GLN A 863 -2.92 21.30 -51.35
N ASN A 864 -2.04 22.19 -50.90
CA ASN A 864 -0.69 21.83 -50.46
C ASN A 864 -0.71 20.97 -49.18
N TYR A 865 -1.57 21.28 -48.20
CA TYR A 865 -1.70 20.47 -47.00
C TYR A 865 -2.16 19.03 -47.31
N ILE A 866 -3.17 18.87 -48.18
CA ILE A 866 -3.66 17.55 -48.63
C ILE A 866 -2.51 16.72 -49.23
N GLU A 867 -1.72 17.33 -50.12
CA GLU A 867 -0.62 16.64 -50.79
C GLU A 867 0.53 16.27 -49.84
N ARG A 868 0.83 17.13 -48.86
CA ARG A 868 1.87 16.86 -47.84
C ARG A 868 1.46 15.70 -46.94
N VAL A 869 0.22 15.67 -46.46
CA VAL A 869 -0.32 14.54 -45.68
C VAL A 869 -0.39 13.26 -46.52
N ALA A 870 -0.74 13.36 -47.81
CA ALA A 870 -0.68 12.22 -48.74
C ALA A 870 0.74 11.67 -48.96
N GLY A 871 1.77 12.37 -48.48
CA GLY A 871 3.16 11.92 -48.49
C GLY A 871 3.99 12.45 -49.66
N ARG A 872 3.52 13.49 -50.38
CA ARG A 872 4.28 14.13 -51.48
C ARG A 872 5.65 14.63 -51.02
N ALA A 873 5.76 15.06 -49.75
CA ALA A 873 7.01 15.52 -49.11
C ALA A 873 7.73 14.42 -48.30
N GLY A 874 7.33 13.14 -48.44
CA GLY A 874 7.91 12.01 -47.73
C GLY A 874 7.33 11.77 -46.32
N PRO A 875 7.67 10.63 -45.66
CA PRO A 875 7.10 10.22 -44.38
C PRO A 875 7.56 11.08 -43.18
N GLN A 876 8.57 11.93 -43.39
CA GLN A 876 9.11 12.79 -42.32
C GLN A 876 8.45 14.16 -42.25
N ASP A 877 7.51 14.46 -43.17
CA ASP A 877 6.79 15.72 -43.23
C ASP A 877 5.98 15.98 -41.94
N HIS A 878 6.07 17.22 -41.45
CA HIS A 878 5.45 17.60 -40.18
C HIS A 878 3.92 17.61 -40.27
N CYS A 879 3.33 18.12 -41.35
CA CYS A 879 1.87 18.11 -41.54
C CYS A 879 1.34 16.67 -41.54
N LYS A 880 2.07 15.74 -42.17
CA LYS A 880 1.73 14.32 -42.15
C LYS A 880 1.78 13.72 -40.73
N LYS A 881 2.86 13.97 -40.00
CA LYS A 881 3.03 13.47 -38.62
C LYS A 881 1.99 14.04 -37.66
N GLU A 882 1.67 15.33 -37.74
CA GLU A 882 0.63 15.95 -36.91
C GLU A 882 -0.72 15.31 -37.18
N PHE A 883 -1.08 15.19 -38.45
CA PHE A 883 -2.37 14.62 -38.84
C PHE A 883 -2.52 13.17 -38.36
N GLU A 884 -1.53 12.31 -38.63
CA GLU A 884 -1.57 10.89 -38.23
C GLU A 884 -1.49 10.72 -36.70
N TYR A 885 -0.75 11.58 -35.99
CA TYR A 885 -0.68 11.55 -34.53
C TYR A 885 -1.99 12.02 -33.90
N ALA A 886 -2.58 13.11 -34.41
CA ALA A 886 -3.85 13.66 -33.96
C ALA A 886 -5.01 12.67 -34.19
N GLU A 887 -5.08 12.05 -35.37
CA GLU A 887 -6.09 11.03 -35.67
C GLU A 887 -5.99 9.86 -34.66
N ARG A 888 -4.77 9.36 -34.42
CA ARG A 888 -4.56 8.22 -33.50
C ARG A 888 -4.88 8.53 -32.04
N THR A 889 -4.59 9.75 -31.59
CA THR A 889 -4.69 10.12 -30.17
C THR A 889 -6.04 10.71 -29.80
N LYS A 890 -6.65 11.50 -30.68
CA LYS A 890 -7.92 12.21 -30.41
C LYS A 890 -9.11 11.58 -31.13
N GLY A 891 -8.86 10.80 -32.19
CA GLY A 891 -9.90 10.23 -33.04
C GLY A 891 -10.52 11.26 -33.98
N ALA A 892 -11.07 10.79 -35.10
CA ALA A 892 -11.58 11.67 -36.16
C ALA A 892 -12.76 12.56 -35.74
N ASP A 893 -13.47 12.24 -34.66
CA ASP A 893 -14.58 13.06 -34.12
C ASP A 893 -14.10 14.32 -33.40
N ARG A 894 -12.81 14.42 -33.07
CA ARG A 894 -12.19 15.61 -32.48
C ARG A 894 -11.28 16.38 -33.45
N LEU A 895 -11.35 16.05 -34.76
CA LEU A 895 -10.66 16.77 -35.83
C LEU A 895 -11.68 17.60 -36.63
N LEU A 896 -11.59 18.94 -36.57
CA LEU A 896 -12.43 19.86 -37.31
C LEU A 896 -11.73 20.34 -38.58
N SER A 897 -12.33 20.13 -39.75
CA SER A 897 -11.78 20.59 -41.04
C SER A 897 -12.16 22.05 -41.32
N VAL A 898 -11.16 22.86 -41.64
CA VAL A 898 -11.34 24.27 -42.03
C VAL A 898 -10.73 24.47 -43.41
N VAL A 899 -11.56 24.78 -44.40
CA VAL A 899 -11.08 25.07 -45.76
C VAL A 899 -10.57 26.49 -45.83
N VAL A 900 -9.31 26.67 -46.24
CA VAL A 900 -8.66 27.99 -46.35
C VAL A 900 -8.39 28.42 -47.79
N GLU A 901 -8.61 27.53 -48.76
CA GLU A 901 -8.40 27.76 -50.19
C GLU A 901 -9.65 27.39 -51.00
N PRO A 902 -10.18 28.26 -51.89
CA PRO A 902 -11.43 27.98 -52.59
C PRO A 902 -11.38 26.72 -53.47
N ALA A 903 -10.20 26.39 -54.03
CA ALA A 903 -9.99 25.25 -54.90
C ALA A 903 -10.26 23.89 -54.21
N VAL A 904 -10.21 23.83 -52.88
CA VAL A 904 -10.42 22.60 -52.09
C VAL A 904 -11.78 22.56 -51.38
N ARG A 905 -12.73 23.42 -51.75
CA ARG A 905 -14.12 23.37 -51.23
C ARG A 905 -14.86 22.08 -51.59
N ASP A 906 -14.54 21.46 -52.74
CA ASP A 906 -15.11 20.16 -53.11
C ASP A 906 -14.33 19.04 -52.41
N THR A 907 -14.84 18.54 -51.27
CA THR A 907 -14.18 17.49 -50.47
C THR A 907 -13.97 16.18 -51.24
N ARG A 908 -14.72 15.95 -52.34
CA ARG A 908 -14.53 14.80 -53.23
C ARG A 908 -13.22 14.88 -54.02
N SER A 909 -12.56 16.04 -54.03
CA SER A 909 -11.22 16.21 -54.60
C SER A 909 -10.11 15.86 -53.60
N TRP A 910 -10.41 15.74 -52.30
CA TRP A 910 -9.42 15.41 -51.27
C TRP A 910 -8.92 13.98 -51.46
N ARG A 911 -7.62 13.78 -51.32
CA ARG A 911 -6.95 12.48 -51.51
C ARG A 911 -6.07 12.18 -50.29
N GLY A 912 -5.62 10.93 -50.14
CA GLY A 912 -4.76 10.53 -49.03
C GLY A 912 -5.45 10.57 -47.66
N GLY A 913 -4.66 10.71 -46.58
CA GLY A 913 -5.15 10.67 -45.20
C GLY A 913 -6.26 11.69 -44.90
N VAL A 914 -6.12 12.93 -45.43
CA VAL A 914 -7.15 13.97 -45.28
C VAL A 914 -8.48 13.56 -45.92
N GLY A 915 -8.44 13.04 -47.16
CA GLY A 915 -9.64 12.55 -47.85
C GLY A 915 -10.28 11.34 -47.17
N MET A 916 -9.47 10.42 -46.65
CA MET A 916 -9.94 9.20 -45.96
C MET A 916 -10.64 9.51 -44.64
N VAL A 917 -10.11 10.44 -43.85
CA VAL A 917 -10.55 10.70 -42.47
C VAL A 917 -11.58 11.83 -42.39
N LEU A 918 -11.41 12.87 -43.21
CA LEU A 918 -12.21 14.11 -43.16
C LEU A 918 -13.07 14.35 -44.42
N GLY A 919 -12.86 13.62 -45.52
CA GLY A 919 -13.53 13.90 -46.80
C GLY A 919 -15.06 13.72 -46.82
N SER A 920 -15.61 12.94 -45.88
CA SER A 920 -17.06 12.75 -45.69
C SER A 920 -17.65 13.58 -44.54
N ARG A 921 -16.82 14.37 -43.84
CA ARG A 921 -17.23 15.20 -42.70
C ARG A 921 -17.54 16.64 -43.14
N PRO A 922 -18.46 17.34 -42.44
CA PRO A 922 -18.67 18.77 -42.66
C PRO A 922 -17.39 19.58 -42.42
N PHE A 923 -17.20 20.65 -43.18
CA PHE A 923 -16.07 21.57 -43.01
C PHE A 923 -16.57 23.01 -42.80
N PHE A 924 -15.73 23.84 -42.18
CA PHE A 924 -15.95 25.28 -42.09
C PHE A 924 -15.23 25.99 -43.23
N ASP A 925 -15.94 26.79 -44.02
CA ASP A 925 -15.35 27.51 -45.14
C ASP A 925 -14.81 28.87 -44.70
N LEU A 926 -13.49 28.94 -44.52
CA LEU A 926 -12.71 30.16 -44.28
C LEU A 926 -11.76 30.44 -45.46
N SER A 927 -12.21 30.13 -46.68
CA SER A 927 -11.55 30.55 -47.91
C SER A 927 -12.20 31.80 -48.54
N VAL A 928 -13.32 32.25 -47.99
CA VAL A 928 -14.00 33.52 -48.33
C VAL A 928 -13.22 34.74 -47.87
N GLU A 929 -13.53 35.93 -48.39
CA GLU A 929 -12.81 37.18 -48.07
C GLU A 929 -12.76 37.45 -46.57
N GLU A 930 -11.58 37.78 -46.03
CA GLU A 930 -11.39 38.01 -44.60
C GLU A 930 -12.23 39.22 -44.12
N ALA A 931 -12.81 39.12 -42.93
CA ALA A 931 -13.72 40.11 -42.35
C ALA A 931 -15.02 40.38 -43.14
N SER A 932 -15.31 39.59 -44.17
CA SER A 932 -16.66 39.55 -44.77
C SER A 932 -17.69 39.03 -43.75
N ARG A 933 -18.97 39.28 -44.01
CA ARG A 933 -20.03 38.79 -43.12
C ARG A 933 -20.06 37.27 -43.07
N GLU A 934 -19.75 36.62 -44.20
CA GLU A 934 -19.63 35.18 -44.34
C GLU A 934 -18.43 34.63 -43.55
N TRP A 935 -17.29 35.33 -43.57
CA TRP A 935 -16.12 34.99 -42.77
C TRP A 935 -16.41 35.01 -41.28
N GLU A 936 -17.00 36.09 -40.76
CA GLU A 936 -17.32 36.21 -39.33
C GLU A 936 -18.35 35.17 -38.87
N ALA A 937 -19.31 34.83 -39.72
CA ALA A 937 -20.27 33.76 -39.46
C ALA A 937 -19.57 32.40 -39.39
N ALA A 938 -18.65 32.10 -40.31
CA ALA A 938 -17.90 30.85 -40.33
C ALA A 938 -16.95 30.69 -39.14
N VAL A 939 -16.24 31.77 -38.72
CA VAL A 939 -15.40 31.76 -37.52
C VAL A 939 -16.24 31.53 -36.25
N SER A 940 -17.42 32.13 -36.18
CA SER A 940 -18.31 31.96 -35.02
C SER A 940 -18.86 30.54 -34.94
N ALA A 941 -19.26 29.96 -36.08
CA ALA A 941 -19.70 28.57 -36.14
C ALA A 941 -18.58 27.58 -35.74
N LEU A 942 -17.33 27.84 -36.14
CA LEU A 942 -16.17 27.05 -35.73
C LEU A 942 -15.95 27.12 -34.21
N TYR A 943 -16.04 28.32 -33.63
CA TYR A 943 -15.92 28.53 -32.19
C TYR A 943 -16.98 27.75 -31.40
N ASP A 944 -18.25 27.82 -31.83
CA ASP A 944 -19.36 27.12 -31.17
C ASP A 944 -19.17 25.59 -31.18
N GLU A 945 -18.70 25.03 -32.30
CA GLU A 945 -18.47 23.59 -32.40
C GLU A 945 -17.29 23.13 -31.52
N VAL A 946 -16.25 23.96 -31.35
CA VAL A 946 -15.16 23.70 -30.40
C VAL A 946 -15.69 23.62 -28.97
N LEU A 947 -16.51 24.58 -28.53
CA LEU A 947 -17.09 24.58 -27.19
C LEU A 947 -17.96 23.34 -26.94
N LYS A 948 -18.77 22.97 -27.94
CA LYS A 948 -19.60 21.77 -27.87
C LYS A 948 -18.78 20.50 -27.69
N LEU A 949 -17.65 20.36 -28.39
CA LEU A 949 -16.74 19.22 -28.25
C LEU A 949 -15.95 19.22 -26.92
N GLN A 950 -15.86 20.36 -26.24
CA GLN A 950 -15.36 20.48 -24.87
C GLN A 950 -16.44 20.21 -23.80
N GLY A 951 -17.67 19.91 -24.20
CA GLY A 951 -18.77 19.54 -23.31
C GLY A 951 -19.59 20.71 -22.77
N PHE A 952 -19.49 21.90 -23.39
CA PHE A 952 -20.32 23.05 -23.06
C PHE A 952 -21.60 23.07 -23.91
N GLU A 953 -22.77 23.30 -23.30
CA GLU A 953 -24.04 23.48 -24.03
C GLU A 953 -24.09 24.89 -24.67
N VAL A 954 -24.06 24.97 -26.00
CA VAL A 954 -24.24 26.23 -26.74
C VAL A 954 -25.73 26.44 -27.01
N TYR A 955 -26.36 27.38 -26.30
CA TYR A 955 -27.72 27.83 -26.59
C TYR A 955 -27.67 28.87 -27.72
N ALA A 956 -28.24 28.56 -28.88
CA ALA A 956 -28.33 29.51 -29.99
C ALA A 956 -29.19 30.71 -29.59
N SER A 957 -28.59 31.90 -29.46
CA SER A 957 -29.34 33.13 -29.26
C SER A 957 -29.93 33.60 -30.59
N GLU A 958 -31.26 33.60 -30.70
CA GLU A 958 -31.98 34.26 -31.78
C GLU A 958 -31.56 35.75 -31.85
N ALA A 959 -31.18 36.18 -33.05
CA ALA A 959 -30.78 37.54 -33.34
C ALA A 959 -31.96 38.50 -33.22
N HIS A 960 -31.85 39.54 -32.40
CA HIS A 960 -32.71 40.72 -32.51
C HIS A 960 -31.95 42.04 -32.25
N PRO A 961 -32.40 43.14 -32.91
CA PRO A 961 -31.51 44.04 -33.62
C PRO A 961 -31.13 45.30 -32.82
N ALA A 962 -30.10 45.98 -33.32
CA ALA A 962 -29.54 47.22 -32.79
C ALA A 962 -30.60 48.31 -32.56
N ALA A 963 -30.63 48.86 -31.34
CA ALA A 963 -31.31 50.11 -31.05
C ALA A 963 -30.37 51.29 -31.35
N GLY A 964 -30.61 51.92 -32.50
CA GLY A 964 -30.20 53.29 -32.74
C GLY A 964 -31.00 54.26 -31.86
N SER A 965 -30.33 55.34 -31.48
CA SER A 965 -30.82 56.58 -30.87
C SER A 965 -32.34 56.88 -30.91
N GLY A 966 -32.89 57.33 -29.78
CA GLY A 966 -33.95 58.36 -29.79
C GLY A 966 -35.10 58.23 -28.78
N LEU A 967 -35.03 59.04 -27.71
CA LEU A 967 -36.09 59.82 -27.04
C LEU A 967 -37.41 59.19 -26.50
N ALA A 968 -37.63 59.53 -25.21
CA ALA A 968 -38.88 59.97 -24.57
C ALA A 968 -39.90 58.96 -23.99
N GLY A 969 -40.28 59.21 -22.71
CA GLY A 969 -41.68 59.09 -22.23
C GLY A 969 -42.01 57.94 -21.26
N LEU A 970 -42.15 58.28 -19.96
CA LEU A 970 -42.93 57.58 -18.91
C LEU A 970 -44.44 57.49 -19.25
N PRO A 971 -45.35 56.88 -18.44
CA PRO A 971 -45.23 55.94 -17.29
C PRO A 971 -46.21 54.73 -17.38
N GLY A 972 -46.26 53.84 -16.37
CA GLY A 972 -47.51 53.12 -16.07
C GLY A 972 -47.43 51.80 -15.29
N ALA A 973 -47.71 51.91 -14.00
CA ALA A 973 -48.32 50.98 -13.05
C ALA A 973 -48.79 49.56 -13.50
N GLY A 974 -48.58 48.59 -12.59
CA GLY A 974 -49.69 47.77 -12.07
C GLY A 974 -49.58 46.25 -12.18
N GLY A 975 -49.36 45.60 -11.02
CA GLY A 975 -50.32 44.62 -10.47
C GLY A 975 -50.19 43.12 -10.81
N GLY A 976 -50.32 42.31 -9.76
CA GLY A 976 -50.85 40.94 -9.76
C GLY A 976 -49.81 39.83 -9.95
N ALA A 977 -49.50 39.01 -8.95
CA ALA A 977 -50.27 37.83 -8.50
C ALA A 977 -50.40 36.79 -9.66
N THR A 978 -50.02 35.52 -9.55
CA THR A 978 -50.23 34.54 -8.47
C THR A 978 -49.40 33.28 -8.78
N ALA A 979 -49.15 32.47 -7.75
CA ALA A 979 -49.14 30.99 -7.67
C ALA A 979 -49.27 30.18 -8.99
N VAL A 980 -48.64 29.01 -9.15
CA VAL A 980 -48.92 27.77 -8.39
C VAL A 980 -47.78 26.76 -8.59
N ALA A 981 -47.61 25.94 -7.56
CA ALA A 981 -46.79 24.75 -7.41
C ALA A 981 -46.72 23.77 -8.60
N ALA A 982 -45.56 23.14 -8.75
CA ALA A 982 -45.34 21.72 -8.41
C ALA A 982 -43.87 21.51 -8.07
#